data_AF-A0A3M2CMP2-F1
#
_entry.id   AF-A0A3M2CMP2-F1
#
_cell.length_a   1.000
_cell.length_b   1.000
_cell.length_c   1.000
_cell.angle_alpha   90.00
_cell.angle_beta   90.00
_cell.angle_gamma   90.00
#
_symmetry.space_group_name_H-M   'P 1'
#
loop_
_entity.id
_entity.type
_entity.pdbx_description
1 polymer ?
#
loop_
_entity_poly.entity_id
_entity_poly.type
_entity_poly.pdbx_seq_one_letter_code
_entity_poly.pdbx_strand_id
1 'polypeptide(L)'
;MASKRVFEIAKELGVKSKSIVDKCHAEGIPSEVIKNHMSTVSIGLEQTIREWFTAEEGSSTAVEQADKVDLDKVREDKPRKARKAAGNDGDAEDETGTTTAVVDAPKATPLKARPAKPATATTAAPAEEPATATTAPKPPAPGKPAPARIPAGLNARPPAADQPETPARPAASDERPDAGKPTRVVRPPTPSIRGPEAPPVMNVPTRPKVITPAGPKLEEIKKDKIKLSGPKVVRVEAPERLEPPRPPRGPRPGGGRGPSGPSFMDGPIPGRAPRGGNTRRRGGDRRRDDGLGEGPGGWSQADLAEREARLQRSGGYLKQKRQQLKSGTKAPQAAVPATVGGKVTIAEPFTIKELSAATGVKGADIVKKLFMQGIMATINSGIDAEKAQEIMIDWNIELEVTESKTAEQAVAAQFEDRERKDERPRGPVVTILGHVDHGKTSLLDKIRNTNVAAGEAGGITQATSAFRVPVKLGSDEKQVVFIDTPGHEAFTAMRARGAQVTDIVVLVVAADDGVMPQTKESISHAKAAGVPIIVALNKIDKPEATESNITKILGQLAEQGLNPTEWGGDTEVVRVSALKGQGIQELLEILDLQAQVLELTADFDGQAQGTVIEARPEEGRGNVANILIQEGKLKVGDFIVLGRAFGRVRDITDDRGNKLREAFPPMPVQISGINDLPDAGDKFYCVPSLKEAEKAAEQRRERERHEQLAQPKATLDRMFSQMAEADVKEILVVLKADVQGSVDVLKSEIEKVGSESSEVKVRVIHAAVGGITESDILLANASGGLIIGFNVIANAKGRALAEAKGVEIRNYQVIYDIVDDLKKAAEGLLAPELRQEVLGHAEVRQVFKITRVGMIAGCYVTDGVVQRDALIRVTRNGVVIENDRRLEQLKRVKDDVKEVRSGTECGMKIAGYDDIKVGDVLECYKQVQVARTL
;
A
#
# COMPACT_ATOMS: atom_id res chain seq x y z
N MET A 1 21.41 -28.52 2.43
CA MET A 1 21.61 -28.66 0.98
C MET A 1 22.33 -29.96 0.71
N ALA A 2 22.14 -30.61 -0.44
CA ALA A 2 22.72 -31.92 -0.73
C ALA A 2 24.04 -31.80 -1.49
N SER A 3 25.02 -32.66 -1.19
CA SER A 3 26.26 -32.79 -1.95
C SER A 3 26.05 -33.63 -3.21
N LYS A 4 26.34 -33.07 -4.38
CA LYS A 4 26.30 -33.80 -5.65
C LYS A 4 27.50 -34.73 -5.82
N ARG A 5 27.41 -35.64 -6.78
CA ARG A 5 28.50 -36.52 -7.23
C ARG A 5 29.20 -35.98 -8.46
N VAL A 6 30.47 -36.33 -8.64
CA VAL A 6 31.29 -35.93 -9.80
C VAL A 6 30.60 -36.28 -11.13
N PHE A 7 29.94 -37.43 -11.23
CA PHE A 7 29.16 -37.83 -12.41
C PHE A 7 27.98 -36.88 -12.72
N GLU A 8 27.32 -36.34 -11.69
CA GLU A 8 26.17 -35.44 -11.86
C GLU A 8 26.66 -34.07 -12.34
N ILE A 9 27.72 -33.54 -11.73
CA ILE A 9 28.41 -32.31 -12.15
C ILE A 9 28.95 -32.44 -13.59
N ALA A 10 29.56 -33.58 -13.92
CA ALA A 10 30.03 -33.89 -15.27
C ALA A 10 28.90 -33.91 -16.31
N LYS A 11 27.73 -34.48 -15.94
CA LYS A 11 26.55 -34.51 -16.80
C LYS A 11 25.92 -33.13 -16.99
N GLU A 12 25.92 -32.29 -15.96
CA GLU A 12 25.47 -30.89 -16.05
C GLU A 12 26.39 -30.05 -16.95
N LEU A 13 27.70 -30.29 -16.91
CA LEU A 13 28.71 -29.58 -17.74
C LEU A 13 28.91 -30.20 -19.14
N GLY A 14 28.30 -31.35 -19.44
CA GLY A 14 28.52 -32.10 -20.70
C GLY A 14 29.90 -32.76 -20.85
N VAL A 15 30.76 -32.68 -19.83
CA VAL A 15 32.14 -33.19 -19.84
C VAL A 15 32.20 -34.67 -19.43
N LYS A 16 33.16 -35.43 -19.94
CA LYS A 16 33.41 -36.82 -19.48
C LYS A 16 33.84 -36.81 -18.01
N SER A 17 33.16 -37.58 -17.15
CA SER A 17 33.40 -37.58 -15.70
C SER A 17 34.83 -37.98 -15.29
N LYS A 18 35.56 -38.71 -16.16
CA LYS A 18 36.97 -39.02 -15.93
C LYS A 18 37.84 -37.75 -15.99
N SER A 19 37.61 -36.85 -16.94
CA SER A 19 38.37 -35.61 -17.10
C SER A 19 38.30 -34.73 -15.86
N ILE A 20 37.16 -34.72 -15.16
CA ILE A 20 37.00 -33.97 -13.91
C ILE A 20 37.82 -34.61 -12.78
N VAL A 21 37.80 -35.93 -12.64
CA VAL A 21 38.63 -36.66 -11.65
C VAL A 21 40.12 -36.47 -11.94
N ASP A 22 40.53 -36.64 -13.21
CA ASP A 22 41.92 -36.47 -13.64
C ASP A 22 42.42 -35.03 -13.38
N LYS A 23 41.62 -33.99 -13.68
CA LYS A 23 41.96 -32.58 -13.40
C LYS A 23 42.01 -32.29 -11.89
N CYS A 24 41.10 -32.84 -11.09
CA CYS A 24 41.14 -32.70 -9.63
C CYS A 24 42.45 -33.24 -9.02
N HIS A 25 43.01 -34.33 -9.58
CA HIS A 25 44.30 -34.87 -9.11
C HIS A 25 45.50 -34.09 -9.62
N ALA A 26 45.43 -33.49 -10.81
CA ALA A 26 46.46 -32.56 -11.29
C ALA A 26 46.56 -31.32 -10.38
N GLU A 27 45.42 -30.77 -9.95
CA GLU A 27 45.30 -29.66 -9.00
C GLU A 27 45.55 -30.07 -7.52
N GLY A 28 46.17 -31.24 -7.29
CA GLY A 28 46.64 -31.68 -5.97
C GLY A 28 45.56 -32.14 -4.98
N ILE A 29 44.29 -32.30 -5.40
CA ILE A 29 43.24 -32.79 -4.49
C ILE A 29 43.51 -34.26 -4.14
N PRO A 30 43.63 -34.62 -2.85
CA PRO A 30 43.97 -35.98 -2.45
C PRO A 30 43.02 -37.03 -2.99
N SER A 31 43.59 -38.14 -3.49
CA SER A 31 42.87 -39.32 -3.98
C SER A 31 42.05 -40.05 -2.91
N GLU A 32 42.06 -39.57 -1.66
CA GLU A 32 41.15 -40.01 -0.62
C GLU A 32 39.75 -39.37 -0.73
N VAL A 33 39.66 -38.14 -1.21
CA VAL A 33 38.43 -37.34 -1.29
C VAL A 33 37.64 -37.66 -2.55
N ILE A 34 38.33 -37.68 -3.69
CA ILE A 34 37.76 -38.05 -4.99
C ILE A 34 38.45 -39.34 -5.43
N LYS A 35 37.75 -40.48 -5.35
CA LYS A 35 38.27 -41.81 -5.72
C LYS A 35 37.80 -42.28 -7.09
N ASN A 36 36.62 -41.82 -7.51
CA ASN A 36 35.98 -42.19 -8.76
C ASN A 36 34.84 -41.21 -9.07
N HIS A 37 34.22 -41.32 -10.25
CA HIS A 37 33.07 -40.51 -10.68
C HIS A 37 31.84 -40.55 -9.74
N MET A 38 31.76 -41.52 -8.83
CA MET A 38 30.69 -41.65 -7.83
C MET A 38 30.98 -40.94 -6.49
N SER A 39 32.17 -40.35 -6.31
CA SER A 39 32.50 -39.53 -5.12
C SER A 39 31.56 -38.32 -5.01
N THR A 40 31.10 -38.04 -3.79
CA THR A 40 30.34 -36.82 -3.44
C THR A 40 31.28 -35.66 -3.17
N VAL A 41 31.00 -34.51 -3.76
CA VAL A 41 31.83 -33.29 -3.71
C VAL A 41 31.24 -32.30 -2.68
N SER A 42 32.09 -31.49 -2.04
CA SER A 42 31.63 -30.37 -1.20
C SER A 42 31.20 -29.18 -2.07
N ILE A 43 30.28 -28.35 -1.58
CA ILE A 43 29.67 -27.28 -2.39
C ILE A 43 30.72 -26.28 -2.93
N GLY A 44 31.75 -25.96 -2.15
CA GLY A 44 32.86 -25.10 -2.62
C GLY A 44 33.66 -25.74 -3.76
N LEU A 45 33.99 -27.04 -3.66
CA LEU A 45 34.67 -27.76 -4.74
C LEU A 45 33.76 -27.96 -5.97
N GLU A 46 32.43 -28.05 -5.80
CA GLU A 46 31.49 -28.03 -6.94
C GLU A 46 31.57 -26.71 -7.71
N GLN A 47 31.73 -25.57 -7.03
CA GLN A 47 31.89 -24.26 -7.67
C GLN A 47 33.25 -24.15 -8.40
N THR A 48 34.36 -24.48 -7.75
CA THR A 48 35.69 -24.46 -8.38
C THR A 48 35.80 -25.42 -9.58
N ILE A 49 35.20 -26.61 -9.49
CA ILE A 49 35.13 -27.54 -10.63
C ILE A 49 34.31 -26.96 -11.78
N ARG A 50 33.23 -26.21 -11.53
CA ARG A 50 32.48 -25.53 -12.58
C ARG A 50 33.32 -24.44 -13.22
N GLU A 51 33.92 -23.55 -12.43
CA GLU A 51 34.80 -22.48 -12.89
C GLU A 51 35.93 -23.01 -13.80
N TRP A 52 36.57 -24.12 -13.42
CA TRP A 52 37.60 -24.82 -14.21
C TRP A 52 37.15 -25.39 -15.56
N PHE A 53 35.85 -25.44 -15.84
CA PHE A 53 35.28 -26.06 -17.06
C PHE A 53 34.21 -25.18 -17.76
N THR A 54 33.84 -24.02 -17.22
CA THR A 54 32.97 -23.02 -17.88
C THR A 54 33.73 -21.82 -18.46
N ALA A 55 35.04 -21.72 -18.23
CA ALA A 55 35.85 -20.54 -18.58
C ALA A 55 36.24 -20.40 -20.07
N GLU A 56 35.78 -21.27 -20.97
CA GLU A 56 36.20 -21.25 -22.39
C GLU A 56 35.37 -20.29 -23.28
N GLU A 57 34.27 -19.70 -22.79
CA GLU A 57 33.52 -18.65 -23.51
C GLU A 57 33.69 -17.25 -22.88
N GLY A 58 34.83 -16.61 -23.16
CA GLY A 58 34.88 -15.16 -23.35
C GLY A 58 35.13 -14.25 -22.14
N SER A 59 36.36 -14.20 -21.63
CA SER A 59 36.91 -12.96 -21.05
C SER A 59 38.43 -12.87 -21.24
N SER A 60 39.00 -11.66 -21.30
CA SER A 60 40.42 -11.44 -21.62
C SER A 60 41.09 -10.37 -20.75
N THR A 61 41.94 -10.79 -19.81
CA THR A 61 42.97 -9.92 -19.20
C THR A 61 44.10 -10.73 -18.54
N ALA A 62 45.34 -10.23 -18.70
CA ALA A 62 46.51 -10.49 -17.82
C ALA A 62 47.11 -11.93 -17.70
N VAL A 63 47.72 -12.40 -18.80
CA VAL A 63 49.10 -12.98 -18.88
C VAL A 63 49.65 -13.82 -17.70
N GLU A 64 49.79 -15.14 -17.91
CA GLU A 64 51.10 -15.81 -18.08
C GLU A 64 50.92 -17.10 -18.91
N GLN A 65 52.01 -17.73 -19.40
CA GLN A 65 51.95 -18.77 -20.45
C GLN A 65 52.10 -20.21 -19.95
N ALA A 66 51.34 -21.13 -20.58
CA ALA A 66 51.63 -22.57 -20.64
C ALA A 66 51.12 -23.14 -22.00
N ASP A 67 51.68 -24.26 -22.45
CA ASP A 67 51.53 -24.75 -23.83
C ASP A 67 50.21 -25.46 -24.17
N LYS A 68 49.89 -25.48 -25.47
CA LYS A 68 48.72 -26.13 -26.07
C LYS A 68 48.67 -27.65 -25.86
N VAL A 69 47.44 -28.17 -25.75
CA VAL A 69 47.09 -29.57 -26.08
C VAL A 69 45.86 -29.56 -26.99
N ASP A 70 45.94 -30.19 -28.15
CA ASP A 70 44.88 -30.14 -29.17
C ASP A 70 43.63 -30.96 -28.80
N LEU A 71 42.44 -30.37 -28.95
CA LEU A 71 41.14 -31.00 -28.65
C LEU A 71 40.55 -31.83 -29.80
N ASP A 72 41.05 -31.67 -31.04
CA ASP A 72 40.48 -32.24 -32.27
C ASP A 72 40.61 -33.78 -32.43
N LYS A 73 41.03 -34.50 -31.38
CA LYS A 73 41.25 -35.96 -31.42
C LYS A 73 40.27 -36.81 -30.59
N VAL A 74 39.19 -36.24 -30.06
CA VAL A 74 38.17 -37.02 -29.33
C VAL A 74 36.70 -36.70 -29.68
N ARG A 75 36.43 -36.44 -30.97
CA ARG A 75 35.11 -36.61 -31.60
C ARG A 75 35.23 -37.47 -32.87
N GLU A 76 34.82 -38.73 -32.79
CA GLU A 76 34.37 -39.50 -33.95
C GLU A 76 32.87 -39.74 -33.81
N ASP A 77 32.10 -39.39 -34.84
CA ASP A 77 30.68 -39.74 -35.00
C ASP A 77 30.52 -40.89 -36.00
N LYS A 78 29.64 -41.86 -35.71
CA LYS A 78 29.35 -43.00 -36.62
C LYS A 78 28.06 -43.73 -36.24
N PRO A 79 27.34 -44.34 -37.20
CA PRO A 79 26.58 -43.56 -38.20
C PRO A 79 25.10 -44.01 -38.31
N ARG A 80 24.26 -43.22 -38.98
CA ARG A 80 22.91 -43.65 -39.41
C ARG A 80 22.96 -44.42 -40.74
N LYS A 81 22.02 -45.36 -40.94
CA LYS A 81 21.76 -46.04 -42.23
C LYS A 81 20.64 -45.36 -43.02
N ALA A 82 20.63 -45.55 -44.34
CA ALA A 82 19.96 -44.67 -45.30
C ALA A 82 18.92 -45.34 -46.22
N ARG A 83 18.07 -44.50 -46.83
CA ARG A 83 17.46 -44.56 -48.19
C ARG A 83 16.57 -43.30 -48.34
N LYS A 84 16.42 -42.60 -49.47
CA LYS A 84 16.78 -42.76 -50.91
C LYS A 84 17.28 -41.35 -51.41
N ALA A 85 17.77 -41.07 -52.62
CA ALA A 85 17.94 -41.85 -53.86
C ALA A 85 19.23 -41.50 -54.62
N ALA A 86 19.14 -40.66 -55.67
CA ALA A 86 20.20 -40.24 -56.61
C ALA A 86 19.74 -38.94 -57.33
N GLY A 87 20.59 -38.13 -57.98
CA GLY A 87 22.06 -38.20 -58.12
C GLY A 87 22.57 -37.18 -59.17
N ASN A 88 23.89 -37.12 -59.36
CA ASN A 88 24.65 -36.35 -60.38
C ASN A 88 24.50 -34.80 -60.34
N ASP A 89 25.48 -33.92 -60.59
CA ASP A 89 26.98 -33.93 -60.69
C ASP A 89 27.42 -32.47 -60.36
N GLY A 90 28.67 -32.08 -60.10
CA GLY A 90 29.97 -32.79 -59.98
C GLY A 90 31.14 -31.79 -60.16
N ASP A 91 32.29 -32.07 -59.52
CA ASP A 91 33.69 -31.70 -59.89
C ASP A 91 34.11 -30.21 -60.11
N ALA A 92 35.33 -29.75 -59.80
CA ALA A 92 36.45 -30.27 -58.97
C ALA A 92 37.49 -29.14 -58.71
N GLU A 93 38.44 -29.39 -57.79
CA GLU A 93 39.90 -29.05 -57.79
C GLU A 93 40.42 -27.62 -58.18
N ASP A 94 41.56 -27.11 -57.67
CA ASP A 94 42.34 -27.29 -56.41
C ASP A 94 43.44 -26.17 -56.36
N GLU A 95 44.43 -26.32 -55.48
CA GLU A 95 45.81 -25.81 -55.54
C GLU A 95 46.17 -24.39 -55.01
N THR A 96 47.21 -24.42 -54.17
CA THR A 96 48.37 -23.53 -53.87
C THR A 96 48.53 -22.16 -54.56
N GLY A 97 49.32 -21.19 -54.03
CA GLY A 97 50.01 -21.09 -52.74
C GLY A 97 51.22 -20.11 -52.72
N THR A 98 51.49 -19.50 -51.56
CA THR A 98 52.76 -18.84 -51.12
C THR A 98 53.20 -17.42 -51.58
N THR A 99 53.94 -16.76 -50.66
CA THR A 99 55.04 -15.76 -50.84
C THR A 99 54.80 -14.26 -51.17
N THR A 100 54.93 -13.44 -50.10
CA THR A 100 55.87 -12.29 -49.92
C THR A 100 55.74 -10.91 -50.62
N ALA A 101 55.72 -9.87 -49.77
CA ALA A 101 56.69 -8.75 -49.68
C ALA A 101 56.53 -7.39 -50.43
N VAL A 102 56.04 -6.40 -49.64
CA VAL A 102 56.53 -4.99 -49.47
C VAL A 102 56.37 -3.95 -50.63
N VAL A 103 56.31 -2.68 -50.17
CA VAL A 103 56.51 -1.34 -50.80
C VAL A 103 55.37 -0.61 -51.57
N ASP A 104 55.15 0.62 -51.07
CA ASP A 104 54.84 1.89 -51.78
C ASP A 104 53.43 2.29 -52.26
N ALA A 105 53.31 3.60 -52.53
CA ALA A 105 52.12 4.36 -52.93
C ALA A 105 52.43 5.17 -54.24
N PRO A 106 51.68 6.22 -54.70
CA PRO A 106 50.36 6.73 -54.32
C PRO A 106 49.40 7.10 -55.51
N LYS A 107 48.20 7.62 -55.21
CA LYS A 107 47.31 8.50 -56.04
C LYS A 107 46.87 8.07 -57.47
N ALA A 108 45.55 8.06 -57.71
CA ALA A 108 44.86 8.95 -58.70
C ALA A 108 43.31 8.79 -58.74
N THR A 109 42.61 9.82 -59.23
CA THR A 109 41.18 9.90 -59.66
C THR A 109 41.14 10.01 -61.22
N PRO A 110 40.00 10.08 -62.01
CA PRO A 110 38.68 10.67 -61.68
C PRO A 110 37.37 10.27 -62.47
N LEU A 111 36.23 10.86 -62.02
CA LEU A 111 35.06 11.43 -62.76
C LEU A 111 34.24 10.67 -63.85
N LYS A 112 32.91 10.56 -63.62
CA LYS A 112 31.72 10.91 -64.48
C LYS A 112 30.43 10.21 -63.96
N ALA A 113 29.16 10.58 -64.24
CA ALA A 113 28.47 11.78 -64.78
C ALA A 113 26.96 11.78 -64.35
N ARG A 114 26.13 12.74 -64.84
CA ARG A 114 24.73 13.04 -64.42
C ARG A 114 23.73 12.99 -65.60
N PRO A 115 22.41 12.76 -65.39
CA PRO A 115 21.33 13.78 -65.62
C PRO A 115 20.08 13.56 -64.69
N ALA A 116 18.85 14.05 -64.91
CA ALA A 116 18.34 15.46 -64.96
C ALA A 116 16.82 15.55 -64.55
N LYS A 117 16.22 16.77 -64.57
CA LYS A 117 14.84 17.23 -64.14
C LYS A 117 13.78 17.20 -65.29
N PRO A 118 12.49 17.68 -65.23
CA PRO A 118 11.69 18.52 -64.26
C PRO A 118 10.35 17.88 -63.78
N ALA A 119 9.37 18.45 -63.03
CA ALA A 119 9.04 19.77 -62.39
C ALA A 119 8.05 20.78 -63.10
N THR A 120 7.01 21.24 -62.38
CA THR A 120 5.96 22.26 -62.77
C THR A 120 5.38 23.02 -61.55
N ALA A 121 4.66 24.15 -61.76
CA ALA A 121 4.11 25.10 -60.74
C ALA A 121 2.61 25.47 -61.05
N THR A 122 1.89 26.52 -60.56
CA THR A 122 2.20 27.89 -60.01
C THR A 122 0.93 28.49 -59.30
N THR A 123 0.91 29.81 -58.97
CA THR A 123 -0.28 30.70 -58.70
C THR A 123 -0.88 30.67 -57.26
N ALA A 124 -1.39 31.75 -56.61
CA ALA A 124 -1.18 33.23 -56.65
C ALA A 124 -1.88 33.92 -55.41
N ALA A 125 -1.79 35.27 -55.27
CA ALA A 125 -2.48 36.13 -54.27
C ALA A 125 -2.67 37.58 -54.82
N PRO A 126 -3.55 38.46 -54.25
CA PRO A 126 -3.06 39.58 -53.40
C PRO A 126 -4.07 40.27 -52.41
N ALA A 127 -3.59 41.34 -51.74
CA ALA A 127 -4.31 42.54 -51.21
C ALA A 127 -5.14 42.46 -49.88
N GLU A 128 -5.25 43.52 -49.05
CA GLU A 128 -4.88 44.95 -49.20
C GLU A 128 -4.43 45.62 -47.86
N GLU A 129 -3.70 46.75 -47.90
CA GLU A 129 -3.34 47.63 -46.76
C GLU A 129 -3.96 49.04 -46.92
N PRO A 130 -4.05 49.86 -45.86
CA PRO A 130 -3.07 50.95 -45.71
C PRO A 130 -2.65 51.29 -44.26
N ALA A 131 -1.58 52.08 -44.11
CA ALA A 131 -0.93 52.35 -42.82
C ALA A 131 -0.95 53.84 -42.37
N THR A 132 -0.76 54.07 -41.07
CA THR A 132 -0.18 55.31 -40.50
C THR A 132 0.37 55.05 -39.08
N ALA A 133 1.42 55.76 -38.67
CA ALA A 133 2.08 55.64 -37.35
C ALA A 133 1.62 56.78 -36.39
N THR A 134 1.89 56.84 -35.07
CA THR A 134 2.74 56.06 -34.12
C THR A 134 1.99 56.04 -32.73
N THR A 135 2.47 55.75 -31.50
CA THR A 135 3.79 55.73 -30.83
C THR A 135 3.72 54.96 -29.48
N ALA A 136 4.89 54.65 -28.88
CA ALA A 136 5.14 54.44 -27.44
C ALA A 136 4.66 53.11 -26.76
N PRO A 137 5.24 52.69 -25.59
CA PRO A 137 5.44 51.26 -25.30
C PRO A 137 4.81 50.68 -24.00
N LYS A 138 5.04 49.36 -23.84
CA LYS A 138 4.49 48.39 -22.88
C LYS A 138 5.13 48.41 -21.46
N PRO A 139 4.36 48.23 -20.37
CA PRO A 139 4.88 47.98 -19.01
C PRO A 139 5.06 46.46 -18.68
N PRO A 140 6.00 46.09 -17.78
CA PRO A 140 6.21 44.70 -17.31
C PRO A 140 5.53 44.38 -15.95
N ALA A 141 5.61 43.11 -15.53
CA ALA A 141 4.92 42.55 -14.36
C ALA A 141 5.67 42.72 -13.01
N PRO A 142 4.97 42.66 -11.84
CA PRO A 142 5.56 42.88 -10.51
C PRO A 142 6.17 41.62 -9.86
N GLY A 143 7.13 41.83 -8.94
CA GLY A 143 7.80 40.79 -8.14
C GLY A 143 7.67 41.00 -6.62
N LYS A 144 8.08 39.99 -5.84
CA LYS A 144 7.97 39.91 -4.36
C LYS A 144 8.91 40.91 -3.63
N PRO A 145 8.49 41.52 -2.49
CA PRO A 145 9.39 42.29 -1.62
C PRO A 145 9.42 41.86 -0.12
N ALA A 146 10.63 41.73 0.44
CA ALA A 146 10.99 41.84 1.88
C ALA A 146 12.54 41.75 2.02
N PRO A 147 13.20 42.19 3.11
CA PRO A 147 12.77 43.02 4.25
C PRO A 147 13.71 44.25 4.56
N ALA A 148 13.27 45.22 5.39
CA ALA A 148 14.17 46.12 6.18
C ALA A 148 13.41 46.91 7.29
N ARG A 149 14.14 47.54 8.23
CA ARG A 149 13.66 48.14 9.51
C ARG A 149 13.89 49.67 9.64
N ILE A 150 13.13 50.32 10.56
CA ILE A 150 13.52 51.52 11.39
C ILE A 150 13.58 52.88 10.62
N PRO A 151 13.36 54.10 11.21
CA PRO A 151 13.34 54.54 12.63
C PRO A 151 12.04 55.28 13.10
N ALA A 152 12.12 56.12 14.15
CA ALA A 152 11.00 56.79 14.85
C ALA A 152 11.25 58.28 15.23
N GLY A 153 10.21 59.01 15.65
CA GLY A 153 10.22 60.43 16.10
C GLY A 153 9.10 61.26 15.42
N LEU A 154 8.58 62.38 15.95
CA LEU A 154 8.87 63.15 17.18
C LEU A 154 7.69 64.13 17.50
N ASN A 155 7.81 64.92 18.61
CA ASN A 155 7.00 66.08 19.08
C ASN A 155 5.87 65.81 20.12
N ALA A 156 5.71 66.58 21.21
CA ALA A 156 6.56 67.65 21.79
C ALA A 156 6.27 67.99 23.29
N ARG A 157 7.35 68.30 24.05
CA ARG A 157 7.57 69.35 25.12
C ARG A 157 6.44 69.81 26.12
N PRO A 158 6.79 70.43 27.28
CA PRO A 158 7.89 70.23 28.28
C PRO A 158 7.37 70.34 29.78
N PRO A 159 8.12 70.77 30.83
CA PRO A 159 8.98 69.92 31.70
C PRO A 159 8.82 70.14 33.24
N ALA A 160 9.75 69.57 34.04
CA ALA A 160 10.09 69.84 35.47
C ALA A 160 9.09 69.32 36.54
N ALA A 161 9.47 68.87 37.76
CA ALA A 161 10.73 68.43 38.42
C ALA A 161 10.36 67.74 39.78
N ASP A 162 11.19 67.18 40.68
CA ASP A 162 12.65 66.94 40.81
C ASP A 162 12.92 65.70 41.74
N GLN A 163 14.08 65.60 42.41
CA GLN A 163 14.49 64.58 43.41
C GLN A 163 14.34 65.10 44.88
N PRO A 164 14.80 64.42 45.98
CA PRO A 164 15.28 63.03 46.19
C PRO A 164 14.76 62.29 47.49
N GLU A 165 15.20 61.04 47.67
CA GLU A 165 15.56 60.34 48.94
C GLU A 165 14.57 59.91 50.07
N THR A 166 15.07 58.92 50.83
CA THR A 166 14.54 58.12 51.97
C THR A 166 14.61 58.83 53.35
N PRO A 167 14.07 58.34 54.52
CA PRO A 167 13.85 56.93 54.94
C PRO A 167 12.52 56.62 55.71
N ALA A 168 12.50 55.61 56.60
CA ALA A 168 11.30 54.85 57.02
C ALA A 168 11.08 54.70 58.55
N ARG A 169 10.02 53.94 58.94
CA ARG A 169 9.48 53.54 60.29
C ARG A 169 8.45 54.50 60.94
N PRO A 170 7.58 54.04 61.89
CA PRO A 170 7.00 52.70 62.09
C PRO A 170 5.50 52.63 62.55
N ALA A 171 4.92 51.42 62.50
CA ALA A 171 3.94 50.81 63.45
C ALA A 171 2.50 51.35 63.72
N ALA A 172 1.54 50.41 63.56
CA ALA A 172 0.41 50.06 64.45
C ALA A 172 -0.98 50.78 64.44
N SER A 173 -2.03 49.93 64.31
CA SER A 173 -3.40 49.92 64.90
C SER A 173 -4.47 50.99 64.58
N ASP A 174 -5.66 50.48 64.18
CA ASP A 174 -7.07 50.91 64.38
C ASP A 174 -7.51 52.35 63.98
N GLU A 175 -8.66 52.62 63.34
CA GLU A 175 -10.07 52.25 63.66
C GLU A 175 -11.02 52.20 62.41
N ARG A 176 -12.35 52.08 62.63
CA ARG A 176 -13.44 52.27 61.63
C ARG A 176 -14.23 53.57 61.90
N PRO A 177 -15.07 54.04 60.96
CA PRO A 177 -16.53 54.01 61.26
C PRO A 177 -17.47 53.73 60.04
N ASP A 178 -18.79 53.75 60.31
CA ASP A 178 -19.96 53.39 59.45
C ASP A 178 -21.10 54.40 59.78
N ALA A 179 -22.22 54.61 59.07
CA ALA A 179 -22.87 53.98 57.90
C ALA A 179 -23.85 54.95 57.20
N GLY A 180 -24.43 54.59 56.04
CA GLY A 180 -25.53 55.35 55.39
C GLY A 180 -26.38 54.52 54.40
N LYS A 181 -27.72 54.66 54.41
CA LYS A 181 -28.71 53.80 53.69
C LYS A 181 -30.04 54.54 53.42
N PRO A 182 -30.97 54.06 52.52
CA PRO A 182 -31.83 52.86 52.70
C PRO A 182 -31.80 51.93 51.44
N THR A 183 -32.76 51.09 50.96
CA THR A 183 -34.22 50.86 51.23
C THR A 183 -34.65 49.36 51.05
N ARG A 184 -35.75 49.04 50.32
CA ARG A 184 -36.51 47.76 50.30
C ARG A 184 -37.59 47.79 49.16
N VAL A 185 -38.34 46.74 48.75
CA VAL A 185 -38.48 45.34 49.23
C VAL A 185 -37.94 44.31 48.19
N VAL A 186 -38.56 43.28 47.57
CA VAL A 186 -39.93 42.65 47.47
C VAL A 186 -39.77 41.09 47.44
N ARG A 187 -40.87 40.30 47.45
CA ARG A 187 -40.95 38.80 47.44
C ARG A 187 -42.27 38.34 46.75
N PRO A 188 -42.57 37.04 46.45
CA PRO A 188 -42.06 35.74 47.00
C PRO A 188 -41.61 34.74 45.87
N PRO A 189 -41.54 33.37 45.99
CA PRO A 189 -42.60 32.40 46.39
C PRO A 189 -42.16 31.11 47.18
N THR A 190 -43.11 30.22 47.50
CA THR A 190 -43.06 28.77 47.91
C THR A 190 -44.51 28.21 47.83
N PRO A 191 -44.86 26.90 47.85
CA PRO A 191 -44.17 25.71 48.43
C PRO A 191 -44.26 24.36 47.65
N SER A 192 -43.68 23.27 48.19
CA SER A 192 -44.31 21.92 48.33
C SER A 192 -43.42 20.97 49.16
N ILE A 193 -43.94 19.82 49.64
CA ILE A 193 -43.31 18.98 50.69
C ILE A 193 -43.56 17.47 50.48
N ARG A 194 -42.50 16.63 50.57
CA ARG A 194 -42.45 15.29 51.23
C ARG A 194 -41.03 14.67 51.13
N GLY A 195 -40.62 13.90 52.15
CA GLY A 195 -39.39 13.06 52.20
C GLY A 195 -39.74 11.64 52.68
N PRO A 196 -38.81 10.78 53.17
CA PRO A 196 -37.37 10.96 53.46
C PRO A 196 -36.48 10.25 52.40
N GLU A 197 -35.27 9.66 52.57
CA GLU A 197 -34.40 9.25 53.69
C GLU A 197 -32.90 9.14 53.23
N ALA A 198 -32.01 8.46 53.98
CA ALA A 198 -30.55 8.35 53.70
C ALA A 198 -29.95 6.95 54.01
N PRO A 199 -28.81 6.57 53.40
CA PRO A 199 -27.54 6.40 54.16
C PRO A 199 -26.30 6.94 53.37
N PRO A 200 -25.02 6.54 53.62
CA PRO A 200 -24.13 7.28 54.54
C PRO A 200 -22.80 7.80 53.92
N VAL A 201 -21.94 8.34 54.79
CA VAL A 201 -20.76 9.20 54.53
C VAL A 201 -19.60 8.55 53.74
N MET A 202 -18.96 9.34 52.86
CA MET A 202 -17.64 9.06 52.25
C MET A 202 -16.56 9.93 52.92
N ASN A 203 -15.37 9.38 53.17
CA ASN A 203 -14.32 10.03 53.99
C ASN A 203 -12.97 10.13 53.26
N VAL A 204 -12.28 11.27 53.36
CA VAL A 204 -11.06 11.60 52.57
C VAL A 204 -9.94 12.16 53.47
N PRO A 205 -8.74 11.52 53.53
CA PRO A 205 -7.56 12.09 54.18
C PRO A 205 -6.77 13.04 53.25
N THR A 206 -6.14 14.07 53.83
CA THR A 206 -5.47 15.17 53.11
C THR A 206 -3.94 15.19 53.28
N ARG A 207 -3.23 15.98 52.44
CA ARG A 207 -1.77 16.20 52.55
C ARG A 207 -1.42 17.35 53.52
N PRO A 208 -0.42 17.20 54.42
CA PRO A 208 0.16 18.30 55.20
C PRO A 208 1.18 19.12 54.39
N LYS A 209 1.71 20.22 54.97
CA LYS A 209 2.47 21.28 54.25
C LYS A 209 3.40 22.08 55.20
N VAL A 210 4.33 22.85 54.60
CA VAL A 210 5.11 24.01 55.14
C VAL A 210 6.35 23.71 56.01
N ILE A 211 7.52 24.22 55.60
CA ILE A 211 8.36 25.27 56.28
C ILE A 211 9.74 25.39 55.58
N THR A 212 10.25 26.62 55.47
CA THR A 212 11.63 27.03 55.07
C THR A 212 12.14 28.08 56.07
N PRO A 213 13.45 28.41 56.16
CA PRO A 213 14.01 29.51 55.34
C PRO A 213 15.56 29.55 55.11
N ALA A 214 16.00 30.59 54.39
CA ALA A 214 17.30 31.30 54.46
C ALA A 214 18.62 30.74 53.82
N GLY A 215 19.37 31.66 53.20
CA GLY A 215 20.84 31.62 52.94
C GLY A 215 21.54 32.80 53.68
N PRO A 216 22.70 33.36 53.26
CA PRO A 216 23.37 33.26 51.94
C PRO A 216 24.95 33.24 51.90
N LYS A 217 25.51 33.17 50.67
CA LYS A 217 26.80 33.74 50.15
C LYS A 217 28.22 33.28 50.61
N LEU A 218 29.00 32.88 49.59
CA LEU A 218 30.43 33.21 49.24
C LEU A 218 31.68 32.45 49.80
N GLU A 219 32.74 32.57 48.97
CA GLU A 219 34.21 32.38 49.16
C GLU A 219 34.91 30.99 49.15
N GLU A 220 35.30 30.58 47.93
CA GLU A 220 36.64 30.21 47.41
C GLU A 220 37.71 29.31 48.13
N ILE A 221 38.65 28.83 47.29
CA ILE A 221 40.00 28.29 47.53
C ILE A 221 40.17 26.93 48.25
N LYS A 222 40.27 25.85 47.45
CA LYS A 222 41.55 25.10 47.26
C LYS A 222 41.48 24.06 46.12
N LYS A 223 42.55 24.00 45.32
CA LYS A 223 42.81 22.90 44.37
C LYS A 223 43.76 21.87 45.00
N ASP A 224 43.75 20.67 44.42
CA ASP A 224 44.90 19.77 44.17
C ASP A 224 44.76 18.33 44.68
N LYS A 225 44.45 17.41 43.77
CA LYS A 225 45.48 16.52 43.19
C LYS A 225 44.99 15.72 41.98
N ILE A 226 45.70 15.85 40.87
CA ILE A 226 45.54 15.03 39.65
C ILE A 226 46.31 13.72 39.84
N LYS A 227 45.75 12.59 39.37
CA LYS A 227 46.53 11.44 38.90
C LYS A 227 45.88 10.78 37.68
N LEU A 228 46.46 11.04 36.51
CA LEU A 228 46.34 10.17 35.33
C LEU A 228 47.62 9.33 35.23
N SER A 229 47.50 8.00 35.18
CA SER A 229 48.56 7.09 34.72
C SER A 229 48.01 5.67 34.57
N GLY A 230 48.27 5.04 33.42
CA GLY A 230 48.29 3.58 33.28
C GLY A 230 49.68 3.17 32.77
N PRO A 231 49.82 2.08 32.01
CA PRO A 231 48.99 0.87 31.97
C PRO A 231 49.82 -0.43 32.11
N LYS A 232 49.25 -1.58 32.51
CA LYS A 232 49.86 -2.91 32.23
C LYS A 232 48.92 -4.12 32.32
N VAL A 233 48.45 -4.54 31.15
CA VAL A 233 48.60 -5.90 30.56
C VAL A 233 48.30 -7.14 31.45
N VAL A 234 47.17 -7.79 31.11
CA VAL A 234 46.89 -9.25 31.08
C VAL A 234 46.85 -10.06 32.39
N ARG A 235 45.67 -10.64 32.64
CA ARG A 235 45.50 -12.09 32.90
C ARG A 235 44.31 -12.61 32.08
N VAL A 236 44.36 -13.87 31.65
CA VAL A 236 43.29 -14.53 30.87
C VAL A 236 42.45 -15.39 31.80
N GLU A 237 41.13 -15.38 31.62
CA GLU A 237 40.19 -16.33 32.24
C GLU A 237 39.33 -17.02 31.17
N ALA A 238 38.77 -18.18 31.52
CA ALA A 238 38.27 -19.19 30.58
C ALA A 238 36.76 -19.09 30.29
N PRO A 239 36.27 -19.59 29.14
CA PRO A 239 34.87 -19.46 28.74
C PRO A 239 33.90 -20.25 29.65
N GLU A 240 32.76 -19.62 29.92
CA GLU A 240 31.65 -20.19 30.69
C GLU A 240 30.90 -21.30 29.93
N ARG A 241 30.32 -22.26 30.67
CA ARG A 241 29.71 -23.46 30.07
C ARG A 241 28.23 -23.26 29.76
N LEU A 242 27.86 -23.49 28.50
CA LEU A 242 26.46 -23.59 28.06
C LEU A 242 25.81 -24.90 28.55
N GLU A 243 24.59 -24.82 29.07
CA GLU A 243 23.76 -25.99 29.39
C GLU A 243 23.10 -26.59 28.13
N PRO A 244 22.96 -27.93 28.04
CA PRO A 244 22.32 -28.57 26.89
C PRO A 244 20.77 -28.48 26.93
N PRO A 245 20.10 -28.25 25.79
CA PRO A 245 18.64 -28.08 25.74
C PRO A 245 17.88 -29.40 25.98
N ARG A 246 16.71 -29.30 26.63
CA ARG A 246 15.83 -30.44 26.92
C ARG A 246 14.94 -30.80 25.70
N PRO A 247 14.74 -32.10 25.37
CA PRO A 247 13.87 -32.52 24.28
C PRO A 247 12.37 -32.35 24.61
N PRO A 248 11.49 -32.24 23.57
CA PRO A 248 10.08 -31.90 23.75
C PRO A 248 9.22 -33.05 24.29
N ARG A 249 8.13 -32.69 25.00
CA ARG A 249 7.14 -33.63 25.55
C ARG A 249 5.85 -33.64 24.71
N GLY A 250 5.40 -34.83 24.34
CA GLY A 250 4.14 -35.03 23.62
C GLY A 250 2.87 -34.80 24.48
N PRO A 251 1.69 -34.71 23.86
CA PRO A 251 0.48 -34.18 24.49
C PRO A 251 -0.26 -35.16 25.41
N ARG A 252 -0.98 -34.60 26.40
CA ARG A 252 -2.09 -35.27 27.10
C ARG A 252 -3.25 -34.28 27.36
N PRO A 253 -4.50 -34.75 27.50
CA PRO A 253 -5.68 -33.91 27.37
C PRO A 253 -6.25 -33.39 28.70
N GLY A 254 -6.99 -32.27 28.62
CA GLY A 254 -8.19 -31.99 29.43
C GLY A 254 -8.01 -31.68 30.92
N GLY A 255 -8.22 -30.42 31.30
CA GLY A 255 -8.33 -29.98 32.70
C GLY A 255 -7.86 -28.55 32.88
N GLY A 256 -8.75 -27.63 33.26
CA GLY A 256 -8.47 -26.19 33.33
C GLY A 256 -8.38 -25.61 34.74
N ARG A 257 -7.92 -24.34 34.79
CA ARG A 257 -7.68 -23.47 35.97
C ARG A 257 -6.56 -23.94 36.92
N GLY A 258 -5.54 -23.09 37.05
CA GLY A 258 -4.45 -23.22 38.01
C GLY A 258 -4.67 -22.41 39.30
N PRO A 259 -3.70 -22.42 40.23
CA PRO A 259 -3.77 -21.71 41.50
C PRO A 259 -3.07 -20.34 41.44
N SER A 260 -3.57 -19.39 42.24
CA SER A 260 -2.89 -18.14 42.60
C SER A 260 -2.86 -17.97 44.12
N GLY A 261 -1.86 -17.23 44.61
CA GLY A 261 -1.59 -16.93 46.03
C GLY A 261 -0.24 -16.23 46.16
N PRO A 262 0.13 -15.67 47.34
CA PRO A 262 -0.48 -15.88 48.66
C PRO A 262 -1.17 -14.63 49.25
N SER A 263 -1.66 -14.75 50.49
CA SER A 263 -2.25 -13.68 51.34
C SER A 263 -1.52 -13.58 52.69
N PHE A 264 -1.77 -12.52 53.49
CA PHE A 264 -1.23 -12.36 54.85
C PHE A 264 -2.17 -11.55 55.79
N MET A 265 -2.05 -11.79 57.11
CA MET A 265 -2.73 -11.17 58.28
C MET A 265 -4.25 -11.45 58.39
N ASP A 266 -4.86 -11.86 59.53
CA ASP A 266 -4.79 -11.47 60.98
C ASP A 266 -5.57 -10.16 61.31
N GLY A 267 -6.49 -10.07 62.29
CA GLY A 267 -6.94 -11.03 63.33
C GLY A 267 -8.38 -10.73 63.91
N PRO A 268 -8.63 -10.77 65.25
CA PRO A 268 -9.16 -12.02 65.87
C PRO A 268 -10.25 -11.91 67.00
N ILE A 269 -10.86 -13.07 67.37
CA ILE A 269 -11.60 -13.47 68.61
C ILE A 269 -12.89 -12.68 69.08
N PRO A 270 -13.69 -13.17 70.08
CA PRO A 270 -14.09 -14.55 70.49
C PRO A 270 -15.63 -14.73 70.74
N GLY A 271 -16.14 -15.96 71.01
CA GLY A 271 -17.53 -16.10 71.54
C GLY A 271 -18.14 -17.49 71.87
N ARG A 272 -17.96 -17.96 73.12
CA ARG A 272 -18.87 -18.86 73.90
C ARG A 272 -19.03 -20.36 73.52
N ALA A 273 -19.30 -21.17 74.54
CA ALA A 273 -19.72 -22.59 74.55
C ALA A 273 -20.59 -22.85 75.82
N PRO A 274 -21.11 -24.07 76.14
CA PRO A 274 -21.20 -25.32 75.36
C PRO A 274 -22.64 -25.95 75.36
N ARG A 275 -22.75 -27.20 74.85
CA ARG A 275 -23.51 -28.36 75.43
C ARG A 275 -24.56 -29.07 74.51
N GLY A 276 -24.24 -30.32 74.12
CA GLY A 276 -25.22 -31.41 73.89
C GLY A 276 -25.70 -31.66 72.45
N GLY A 277 -25.94 -32.93 72.10
CA GLY A 277 -26.50 -33.39 70.81
C GLY A 277 -25.69 -34.54 70.18
N ASN A 278 -26.35 -35.52 69.52
CA ASN A 278 -25.71 -36.75 69.04
C ASN A 278 -26.18 -37.17 67.62
N THR A 279 -25.31 -37.88 66.88
CA THR A 279 -25.50 -38.48 65.54
C THR A 279 -25.62 -37.46 64.39
N ARG A 280 -25.12 -37.68 63.16
CA ARG A 280 -24.96 -38.93 62.39
C ARG A 280 -23.73 -38.93 61.45
N ARG A 281 -23.34 -40.15 61.01
CA ARG A 281 -22.55 -40.51 59.80
C ARG A 281 -21.23 -39.76 59.53
N ARG A 282 -20.12 -40.47 59.72
CA ARG A 282 -18.79 -40.20 59.13
C ARG A 282 -18.44 -41.33 58.14
N GLY A 283 -17.69 -41.02 57.10
CA GLY A 283 -17.06 -41.99 56.20
C GLY A 283 -15.65 -41.52 55.81
N GLY A 284 -15.04 -42.16 54.81
CA GLY A 284 -13.83 -41.67 54.16
C GLY A 284 -12.51 -41.93 54.91
N ASP A 285 -12.02 -43.16 54.85
CA ASP A 285 -10.60 -43.46 55.02
C ASP A 285 -9.79 -42.95 53.81
N ARG A 286 -8.51 -42.61 54.02
CA ARG A 286 -7.41 -43.04 53.14
C ARG A 286 -6.00 -42.83 53.72
N ARG A 287 -5.28 -43.96 53.81
CA ARG A 287 -3.83 -44.17 53.54
C ARG A 287 -2.77 -43.79 54.60
N ARG A 288 -1.84 -44.75 54.74
CA ARG A 288 -0.40 -44.60 55.06
C ARG A 288 0.42 -44.98 53.81
N ASP A 289 1.74 -44.80 53.90
CA ASP A 289 2.71 -44.92 52.79
C ASP A 289 3.97 -45.74 53.21
N ASP A 290 4.99 -45.75 52.34
CA ASP A 290 6.41 -46.11 52.53
C ASP A 290 6.85 -47.60 52.47
N GLY A 291 8.01 -47.86 51.81
CA GLY A 291 8.69 -49.18 51.88
C GLY A 291 9.70 -49.63 50.80
N LEU A 292 10.70 -48.81 50.41
CA LEU A 292 12.10 -49.15 50.00
C LEU A 292 12.47 -50.47 49.21
N GLY A 293 13.42 -50.36 48.26
CA GLY A 293 14.48 -51.40 48.09
C GLY A 293 14.85 -51.94 46.68
N GLU A 294 16.06 -51.57 46.20
CA GLU A 294 16.99 -52.35 45.34
C GLU A 294 16.55 -52.96 43.97
N GLY A 295 17.51 -53.63 43.30
CA GLY A 295 17.44 -54.30 41.99
C GLY A 295 18.77 -55.02 41.70
N PRO A 296 19.11 -55.45 40.46
CA PRO A 296 18.34 -55.43 39.22
C PRO A 296 18.21 -56.82 38.54
N GLY A 297 17.09 -57.09 37.88
CA GLY A 297 16.96 -58.24 36.96
C GLY A 297 15.58 -58.90 36.96
N GLY A 298 15.26 -59.60 35.86
CA GLY A 298 14.00 -60.35 35.72
C GLY A 298 12.77 -59.46 35.52
N TRP A 299 12.46 -59.11 34.26
CA TRP A 299 11.12 -58.59 33.93
C TRP A 299 10.11 -59.72 34.14
N SER A 300 9.03 -59.46 34.89
CA SER A 300 7.99 -60.45 35.14
C SER A 300 7.28 -60.84 33.85
N GLN A 301 6.70 -62.05 33.83
CA GLN A 301 5.80 -62.46 32.77
C GLN A 301 4.59 -61.51 32.65
N ALA A 302 4.22 -60.85 33.75
CA ALA A 302 3.23 -59.77 33.78
C ALA A 302 3.73 -58.47 33.12
N ASP A 303 5.00 -58.08 33.33
CA ASP A 303 5.59 -56.87 32.70
C ASP A 303 5.75 -57.03 31.20
N LEU A 304 6.10 -58.25 30.76
CA LEU A 304 6.12 -58.63 29.35
C LEU A 304 4.72 -58.58 28.74
N ALA A 305 3.70 -59.12 29.43
CA ALA A 305 2.31 -59.05 29.00
C ALA A 305 1.76 -57.61 28.96
N GLU A 306 2.07 -56.74 29.93
CA GLU A 306 1.68 -55.32 29.87
C GLU A 306 2.41 -54.61 28.72
N ARG A 307 3.72 -54.84 28.56
CA ARG A 307 4.49 -54.27 27.44
C ARG A 307 3.96 -54.73 26.09
N GLU A 308 3.54 -55.98 25.94
CA GLU A 308 2.91 -56.49 24.74
C GLU A 308 1.52 -55.86 24.51
N ALA A 309 0.65 -55.82 25.54
CA ALA A 309 -0.64 -55.15 25.46
C ALA A 309 -0.52 -53.66 25.10
N ARG A 310 0.54 -53.01 25.58
CA ARG A 310 0.89 -51.61 25.28
C ARG A 310 1.45 -51.45 23.87
N LEU A 311 2.24 -52.42 23.38
CA LEU A 311 2.66 -52.49 21.98
C LEU A 311 1.45 -52.66 21.04
N GLN A 312 0.55 -53.59 21.34
CA GLN A 312 -0.65 -53.84 20.53
C GLN A 312 -1.58 -52.60 20.47
N ARG A 313 -1.73 -51.85 21.56
CA ARG A 313 -2.44 -50.55 21.55
C ARG A 313 -1.71 -49.49 20.72
N SER A 314 -0.36 -49.43 20.78
CA SER A 314 0.43 -48.45 20.01
C SER A 314 0.49 -48.76 18.50
N GLY A 315 0.40 -50.03 18.11
CA GLY A 315 0.41 -50.48 16.71
C GLY A 315 -0.83 -50.10 15.90
N GLY A 316 -1.90 -49.63 16.55
CA GLY A 316 -3.19 -49.36 15.92
C GLY A 316 -3.13 -48.43 14.71
N TYR A 317 -2.38 -47.33 14.78
CA TYR A 317 -2.40 -46.29 13.73
C TYR A 317 -1.77 -46.77 12.40
N LEU A 318 -0.59 -47.41 12.44
CA LEU A 318 0.01 -47.99 11.24
C LEU A 318 -0.73 -49.25 10.78
N LYS A 319 -1.28 -50.07 11.68
CA LYS A 319 -1.99 -51.29 11.29
C LYS A 319 -3.35 -50.96 10.66
N GLN A 320 -4.12 -50.00 11.19
CA GLN A 320 -5.33 -49.50 10.52
C GLN A 320 -5.01 -48.88 9.16
N LYS A 321 -3.98 -48.02 9.04
CA LYS A 321 -3.62 -47.43 7.74
C LYS A 321 -3.19 -48.51 6.71
N ARG A 322 -2.42 -49.51 7.15
CA ARG A 322 -2.00 -50.65 6.29
C ARG A 322 -3.11 -51.67 6.02
N GLN A 323 -4.17 -51.70 6.84
CA GLN A 323 -5.33 -52.58 6.68
C GLN A 323 -6.44 -51.90 5.87
N GLN A 324 -6.62 -50.59 5.94
CA GLN A 324 -7.39 -49.80 4.97
C GLN A 324 -6.76 -49.90 3.57
N LEU A 325 -5.43 -49.87 3.45
CA LEU A 325 -4.71 -50.21 2.21
C LEU A 325 -4.82 -51.68 1.75
N LYS A 326 -5.50 -52.56 2.51
CA LYS A 326 -5.67 -54.00 2.18
C LYS A 326 -7.10 -54.55 2.26
N SER A 327 -8.05 -53.79 2.82
CA SER A 327 -9.48 -54.04 2.73
C SER A 327 -10.19 -53.00 1.86
N GLY A 328 -9.43 -52.23 1.06
CA GLY A 328 -9.97 -51.70 -0.18
C GLY A 328 -10.46 -52.88 -1.02
N THR A 329 -11.76 -52.93 -1.24
CA THR A 329 -12.45 -53.96 -2.03
C THR A 329 -11.76 -54.16 -3.38
N LYS A 330 -11.90 -55.36 -3.97
CA LYS A 330 -11.46 -55.72 -5.33
C LYS A 330 -11.37 -54.48 -6.21
N ALA A 331 -10.16 -54.16 -6.69
CA ALA A 331 -10.04 -53.21 -7.78
C ALA A 331 -11.00 -53.65 -8.89
N PRO A 332 -11.81 -52.74 -9.46
CA PRO A 332 -12.35 -52.99 -10.78
C PRO A 332 -11.18 -53.41 -11.67
N GLN A 333 -11.31 -54.53 -12.38
CA GLN A 333 -10.48 -54.74 -13.56
C GLN A 333 -10.58 -53.47 -14.39
N ALA A 334 -9.46 -52.99 -14.94
CA ALA A 334 -9.41 -51.71 -15.65
C ALA A 334 -10.59 -51.64 -16.63
N ALA A 335 -11.60 -50.84 -16.25
CA ALA A 335 -12.82 -50.78 -17.03
C ALA A 335 -12.44 -50.22 -18.38
N VAL A 336 -12.94 -50.88 -19.43
CA VAL A 336 -12.83 -50.47 -20.84
C VAL A 336 -12.92 -48.94 -20.89
N PRO A 337 -11.96 -48.23 -21.52
CA PRO A 337 -11.81 -46.79 -21.36
C PRO A 337 -13.17 -46.11 -21.45
N ALA A 338 -13.51 -45.34 -20.41
CA ALA A 338 -14.81 -44.69 -20.28
C ALA A 338 -15.15 -44.03 -21.61
N THR A 339 -16.32 -44.37 -22.16
CA THR A 339 -16.68 -44.06 -23.54
C THR A 339 -16.49 -42.56 -23.78
N VAL A 340 -15.62 -42.24 -24.73
CA VAL A 340 -15.22 -40.88 -25.10
C VAL A 340 -16.40 -40.24 -25.83
N GLY A 341 -17.34 -39.72 -25.03
CA GLY A 341 -18.72 -39.48 -25.41
C GLY A 341 -19.63 -39.48 -24.19
N GLY A 342 -19.94 -38.29 -23.68
CA GLY A 342 -20.86 -38.08 -22.55
C GLY A 342 -20.90 -36.64 -22.10
N LYS A 343 -22.03 -36.21 -21.54
CA LYS A 343 -22.17 -34.91 -20.87
C LYS A 343 -21.46 -34.93 -19.52
N VAL A 344 -20.59 -33.97 -19.29
CA VAL A 344 -19.85 -33.79 -18.03
C VAL A 344 -20.19 -32.42 -17.47
N THR A 345 -20.81 -32.37 -16.29
CA THR A 345 -21.10 -31.12 -15.59
C THR A 345 -19.92 -30.70 -14.73
N ILE A 346 -19.51 -29.43 -14.86
CA ILE A 346 -18.45 -28.81 -14.05
C ILE A 346 -18.93 -27.47 -13.51
N ALA A 347 -18.52 -27.17 -12.28
CA ALA A 347 -18.75 -25.93 -11.57
C ALA A 347 -17.64 -24.91 -11.85
N GLU A 348 -18.00 -23.69 -12.28
CA GLU A 348 -17.05 -22.56 -12.30
C GLU A 348 -16.81 -21.96 -10.90
N PRO A 349 -15.59 -21.44 -10.62
CA PRO A 349 -14.36 -21.53 -11.43
C PRO A 349 -13.57 -22.84 -11.18
N PHE A 350 -12.92 -23.40 -12.21
CA PHE A 350 -12.19 -24.67 -12.13
C PHE A 350 -10.78 -24.63 -12.75
N THR A 351 -9.89 -25.50 -12.28
CA THR A 351 -8.52 -25.66 -12.80
C THR A 351 -8.39 -26.83 -13.79
N ILE A 352 -7.28 -26.89 -14.53
CA ILE A 352 -6.97 -28.04 -15.43
C ILE A 352 -6.99 -29.37 -14.67
N LYS A 353 -6.64 -29.36 -13.38
CA LYS A 353 -6.63 -30.54 -12.51
C LYS A 353 -8.05 -31.01 -12.17
N GLU A 354 -8.99 -30.11 -11.88
CA GLU A 354 -10.40 -30.48 -11.70
C GLU A 354 -11.02 -30.92 -13.04
N LEU A 355 -10.77 -30.18 -14.12
CA LEU A 355 -11.18 -30.52 -15.48
C LEU A 355 -10.71 -31.92 -15.89
N SER A 356 -9.44 -32.25 -15.61
CA SER A 356 -8.85 -33.58 -15.83
C SER A 356 -9.51 -34.68 -15.00
N ALA A 357 -9.91 -34.38 -13.76
CA ALA A 357 -10.57 -35.33 -12.88
C ALA A 357 -12.03 -35.60 -13.30
N ALA A 358 -12.75 -34.58 -13.77
CA ALA A 358 -14.14 -34.69 -14.22
C ALA A 358 -14.29 -35.32 -15.61
N THR A 359 -13.42 -34.96 -16.56
CA THR A 359 -13.47 -35.47 -17.95
C THR A 359 -12.74 -36.81 -18.15
N GLY A 360 -11.91 -37.23 -17.19
CA GLY A 360 -11.03 -38.40 -17.30
C GLY A 360 -9.84 -38.22 -18.27
N VAL A 361 -9.78 -37.10 -19.02
CA VAL A 361 -8.65 -36.75 -19.86
C VAL A 361 -7.45 -36.37 -18.98
N LYS A 362 -6.24 -36.81 -19.32
CA LYS A 362 -5.04 -36.49 -18.54
C LYS A 362 -4.72 -35.00 -18.65
N GLY A 363 -4.56 -34.30 -17.52
CA GLY A 363 -4.22 -32.87 -17.50
C GLY A 363 -2.95 -32.51 -18.27
N ALA A 364 -1.98 -33.43 -18.38
CA ALA A 364 -0.79 -33.24 -19.21
C ALA A 364 -1.08 -33.19 -20.72
N ASP A 365 -2.18 -33.80 -21.19
CA ASP A 365 -2.62 -33.75 -22.58
C ASP A 365 -3.54 -32.55 -22.83
N ILE A 366 -4.30 -32.11 -21.82
CA ILE A 366 -5.02 -30.81 -21.85
C ILE A 366 -4.04 -29.64 -21.94
N VAL A 367 -2.97 -29.63 -21.12
CA VAL A 367 -1.89 -28.63 -21.18
C VAL A 367 -1.22 -28.57 -22.56
N LYS A 368 -1.00 -29.73 -23.23
CA LYS A 368 -0.45 -29.74 -24.59
C LYS A 368 -1.36 -29.06 -25.61
N LYS A 369 -2.69 -29.24 -25.51
CA LYS A 369 -3.63 -28.57 -26.42
C LYS A 369 -3.70 -27.07 -26.20
N LEU A 370 -3.77 -26.63 -24.93
CA LEU A 370 -3.67 -25.22 -24.57
C LEU A 370 -2.40 -24.62 -25.18
N PHE A 371 -1.25 -25.29 -25.02
CA PHE A 371 0.01 -24.86 -25.61
C PHE A 371 -0.01 -24.81 -27.15
N MET A 372 -0.65 -25.78 -27.82
CA MET A 372 -0.84 -25.77 -29.29
C MET A 372 -1.78 -24.65 -29.76
N GLN A 373 -2.71 -24.19 -28.91
CA GLN A 373 -3.53 -23.00 -29.13
C GLN A 373 -2.83 -21.69 -28.68
N GLY A 374 -1.56 -21.73 -28.29
CA GLY A 374 -0.77 -20.57 -27.83
C GLY A 374 -0.97 -20.19 -26.36
N ILE A 375 -1.79 -20.91 -25.61
CA ILE A 375 -2.10 -20.65 -24.20
C ILE A 375 -1.11 -21.41 -23.31
N MET A 376 -0.13 -20.70 -22.75
CA MET A 376 0.83 -21.27 -21.80
C MET A 376 0.19 -21.49 -20.41
N ALA A 377 -0.45 -22.63 -20.23
CA ALA A 377 -1.16 -23.01 -19.02
C ALA A 377 -0.40 -24.08 -18.20
N THR A 378 -0.69 -24.20 -16.90
CA THR A 378 -0.10 -25.22 -16.01
C THR A 378 -1.19 -26.03 -15.33
N ILE A 379 -0.89 -27.23 -14.82
CA ILE A 379 -1.92 -28.16 -14.26
C ILE A 379 -2.81 -27.50 -13.19
N ASN A 380 -2.34 -26.46 -12.49
CA ASN A 380 -3.09 -25.75 -11.45
C ASN A 380 -3.65 -24.38 -11.87
N SER A 381 -3.47 -23.92 -13.12
CA SER A 381 -4.13 -22.69 -13.58
C SER A 381 -5.61 -22.93 -13.86
N GLY A 382 -6.42 -21.88 -13.72
CA GLY A 382 -7.78 -21.87 -14.25
C GLY A 382 -7.79 -22.05 -15.77
N ILE A 383 -8.93 -22.48 -16.31
CA ILE A 383 -9.24 -22.38 -17.74
C ILE A 383 -10.61 -21.71 -17.85
N ASP A 384 -10.71 -20.77 -18.78
CA ASP A 384 -11.97 -20.11 -19.14
C ASP A 384 -12.99 -21.13 -19.71
N ALA A 385 -14.27 -20.98 -19.37
CA ALA A 385 -15.29 -21.99 -19.66
C ALA A 385 -15.47 -22.24 -21.15
N GLU A 386 -15.47 -21.18 -21.98
CA GLU A 386 -15.52 -21.29 -23.44
C GLU A 386 -14.34 -22.10 -23.98
N LYS A 387 -13.12 -21.84 -23.48
CA LYS A 387 -11.91 -22.56 -23.89
C LYS A 387 -11.91 -24.00 -23.40
N ALA A 388 -12.41 -24.27 -22.21
CA ALA A 388 -12.55 -25.64 -21.70
C ALA A 388 -13.53 -26.45 -22.56
N GLN A 389 -14.67 -25.86 -22.96
CA GLN A 389 -15.64 -26.46 -23.89
C GLN A 389 -14.99 -26.75 -25.25
N GLU A 390 -14.36 -25.74 -25.88
CA GLU A 390 -13.66 -25.87 -27.17
C GLU A 390 -12.68 -27.04 -27.18
N ILE A 391 -11.84 -27.14 -26.14
CA ILE A 391 -10.79 -28.16 -25.99
C ILE A 391 -11.36 -29.57 -25.78
N MET A 392 -12.57 -29.69 -25.22
CA MET A 392 -13.26 -30.96 -24.95
C MET A 392 -14.13 -31.45 -26.11
N ILE A 393 -14.57 -30.57 -27.03
CA ILE A 393 -15.24 -30.96 -28.28
C ILE A 393 -14.37 -31.90 -29.12
N ASP A 394 -13.06 -31.62 -29.24
CA ASP A 394 -12.09 -32.53 -29.87
C ASP A 394 -12.04 -33.93 -29.22
N TRP A 395 -12.35 -34.02 -27.93
CA TRP A 395 -12.45 -35.28 -27.18
C TRP A 395 -13.89 -35.79 -27.10
N ASN A 396 -14.81 -35.23 -27.90
CA ASN A 396 -16.20 -35.63 -27.99
C ASN A 396 -16.93 -35.63 -26.62
N ILE A 397 -16.52 -34.72 -25.71
CA ILE A 397 -17.10 -34.53 -24.38
C ILE A 397 -17.85 -33.21 -24.38
N GLU A 398 -19.16 -33.27 -24.19
CA GLU A 398 -19.99 -32.09 -23.97
C GLU A 398 -19.81 -31.61 -22.53
N LEU A 399 -19.12 -30.48 -22.34
CA LEU A 399 -19.05 -29.82 -21.04
C LEU A 399 -20.29 -28.96 -20.81
N GLU A 400 -21.18 -29.43 -19.94
CA GLU A 400 -22.30 -28.64 -19.44
C GLU A 400 -21.84 -27.86 -18.21
N VAL A 401 -21.12 -26.77 -18.48
CA VAL A 401 -20.60 -25.89 -17.44
C VAL A 401 -21.79 -25.18 -16.77
N THR A 402 -21.87 -25.31 -15.46
CA THR A 402 -22.90 -24.68 -14.64
C THR A 402 -22.22 -23.70 -13.70
N GLU A 403 -22.69 -22.46 -13.66
CA GLU A 403 -22.31 -21.54 -12.59
C GLU A 403 -22.58 -22.22 -11.26
N SER A 404 -21.57 -22.29 -10.39
CA SER A 404 -21.78 -22.88 -9.07
C SER A 404 -22.64 -21.92 -8.25
N LYS A 405 -23.92 -22.26 -8.08
CA LYS A 405 -24.80 -21.59 -7.09
C LYS A 405 -24.14 -21.75 -5.72
N THR A 406 -23.41 -20.72 -5.31
CA THR A 406 -22.59 -20.71 -4.10
C THR A 406 -23.46 -20.87 -2.87
N ALA A 407 -22.90 -21.33 -1.75
CA ALA A 407 -23.64 -21.31 -0.49
C ALA A 407 -24.12 -19.89 -0.11
N GLU A 408 -23.40 -18.83 -0.50
CA GLU A 408 -23.87 -17.45 -0.34
C GLU A 408 -25.06 -17.12 -1.25
N GLN A 409 -25.04 -17.50 -2.54
CA GLN A 409 -26.22 -17.33 -3.42
C GLN A 409 -27.41 -18.22 -3.00
N ALA A 410 -27.16 -19.39 -2.41
CA ALA A 410 -28.21 -20.25 -1.87
C ALA A 410 -28.84 -19.66 -0.59
N VAL A 411 -28.04 -19.02 0.26
CA VAL A 411 -28.54 -18.25 1.42
C VAL A 411 -29.25 -16.98 0.95
N ALA A 412 -28.72 -16.27 -0.05
CA ALA A 412 -29.38 -15.10 -0.64
C ALA A 412 -30.76 -15.45 -1.23
N ALA A 413 -30.84 -16.52 -2.03
CA ALA A 413 -32.11 -17.02 -2.55
C ALA A 413 -33.07 -17.46 -1.44
N GLN A 414 -32.60 -18.12 -0.37
CA GLN A 414 -33.43 -18.43 0.81
C GLN A 414 -33.94 -17.18 1.55
N PHE A 415 -33.32 -16.03 1.36
CA PHE A 415 -33.80 -14.75 1.89
C PHE A 415 -34.68 -13.98 0.89
N GLU A 416 -34.49 -14.15 -0.41
CA GLU A 416 -35.31 -13.54 -1.48
C GLU A 416 -36.64 -14.30 -1.66
N ASP A 417 -36.65 -15.64 -1.57
CA ASP A 417 -37.84 -16.51 -1.67
C ASP A 417 -38.68 -16.55 -0.37
N ARG A 418 -38.41 -15.70 0.64
CA ARG A 418 -39.04 -15.79 1.96
C ARG A 418 -40.39 -15.07 2.04
N GLU A 419 -41.32 -15.62 2.82
CA GLU A 419 -42.52 -14.89 3.22
C GLU A 419 -42.15 -13.74 4.17
N ARG A 420 -42.38 -12.49 3.73
CA ARG A 420 -42.29 -11.30 4.58
C ARG A 420 -43.35 -11.37 5.68
N LYS A 421 -42.94 -11.30 6.95
CA LYS A 421 -43.85 -11.50 8.10
C LYS A 421 -44.51 -10.23 8.60
N ASP A 422 -43.70 -9.17 8.75
CA ASP A 422 -44.11 -7.92 9.39
C ASP A 422 -43.70 -6.76 8.47
N GLU A 423 -44.26 -6.76 7.26
CA GLU A 423 -43.98 -5.76 6.23
C GLU A 423 -44.62 -4.42 6.60
N ARG A 424 -43.78 -3.38 6.71
CA ARG A 424 -44.20 -2.02 7.05
C ARG A 424 -43.47 -0.98 6.22
N PRO A 425 -44.06 0.22 6.01
CA PRO A 425 -43.32 1.36 5.47
C PRO A 425 -42.11 1.68 6.33
N ARG A 426 -40.99 2.02 5.68
CA ARG A 426 -39.73 2.40 6.34
C ARG A 426 -39.23 3.76 5.87
N GLY A 427 -38.31 4.33 6.64
CA GLY A 427 -37.56 5.51 6.21
C GLY A 427 -36.63 5.23 5.02
N PRO A 428 -36.28 6.25 4.23
CA PRO A 428 -35.25 6.13 3.21
C PRO A 428 -33.86 6.07 3.84
N VAL A 429 -32.97 5.33 3.19
CA VAL A 429 -31.52 5.42 3.38
C VAL A 429 -30.96 6.29 2.26
N VAL A 430 -30.16 7.30 2.63
CA VAL A 430 -29.84 8.45 1.78
C VAL A 430 -28.33 8.67 1.73
N THR A 431 -27.71 8.53 0.55
CA THR A 431 -26.28 8.86 0.37
C THR A 431 -26.13 10.33 -0.02
N ILE A 432 -25.19 11.05 0.59
CA ILE A 432 -24.85 12.43 0.18
C ILE A 432 -23.61 12.48 -0.72
N LEU A 433 -23.84 12.73 -2.01
CA LEU A 433 -22.81 12.87 -3.05
C LEU A 433 -22.59 14.35 -3.44
N GLY A 434 -21.58 14.60 -4.28
CA GLY A 434 -21.16 15.95 -4.70
C GLY A 434 -19.64 16.15 -4.57
N HIS A 435 -19.16 17.29 -5.08
CA HIS A 435 -17.76 17.72 -5.10
C HIS A 435 -17.22 18.05 -3.68
N VAL A 436 -15.90 18.18 -3.59
CA VAL A 436 -15.21 18.83 -2.46
C VAL A 436 -15.70 20.28 -2.31
N ASP A 437 -15.63 20.83 -1.09
CA ASP A 437 -16.04 22.21 -0.71
C ASP A 437 -17.47 22.66 -1.03
N HIS A 438 -18.30 21.80 -1.64
CA HIS A 438 -19.75 22.00 -1.75
C HIS A 438 -20.48 21.93 -0.39
N GLY A 439 -19.78 21.61 0.70
CA GLY A 439 -20.32 21.66 2.07
C GLY A 439 -21.15 20.44 2.49
N LYS A 440 -20.87 19.25 1.93
CA LYS A 440 -21.56 17.99 2.26
C LYS A 440 -21.53 17.70 3.77
N THR A 441 -20.33 17.63 4.35
CA THR A 441 -20.11 17.38 5.79
C THR A 441 -20.76 18.47 6.65
N SER A 442 -20.71 19.74 6.22
CA SER A 442 -21.36 20.86 6.93
C SER A 442 -22.88 20.75 6.96
N LEU A 443 -23.50 20.27 5.86
CA LEU A 443 -24.95 20.01 5.79
C LEU A 443 -25.34 18.83 6.69
N LEU A 444 -24.56 17.74 6.66
CA LEU A 444 -24.75 16.57 7.53
C LEU A 444 -24.57 16.92 9.01
N ASP A 445 -23.59 17.75 9.36
CA ASP A 445 -23.38 18.25 10.73
C ASP A 445 -24.57 19.08 11.22
N LYS A 446 -25.08 19.97 10.36
CA LYS A 446 -26.25 20.80 10.70
C LYS A 446 -27.51 19.95 10.91
N ILE A 447 -27.68 18.88 10.13
CA ILE A 447 -28.73 17.87 10.30
C ILE A 447 -28.54 17.08 11.61
N ARG A 448 -27.32 16.64 11.92
CA ARG A 448 -26.97 15.91 13.16
C ARG A 448 -27.02 16.78 14.42
N ASN A 449 -26.98 18.10 14.28
CA ASN A 449 -26.64 19.06 15.33
C ASN A 449 -25.25 18.76 15.97
N THR A 450 -24.30 18.34 15.14
CA THR A 450 -22.89 18.12 15.51
C THR A 450 -21.96 19.13 14.82
N ASN A 451 -20.65 19.01 15.08
CA ASN A 451 -19.61 19.76 14.40
C ASN A 451 -18.37 18.85 14.22
N VAL A 452 -18.53 17.84 13.37
CA VAL A 452 -17.51 16.87 12.96
C VAL A 452 -16.52 17.50 11.98
N ALA A 453 -16.99 18.32 11.03
CA ALA A 453 -16.15 18.95 10.00
C ALA A 453 -15.03 19.84 10.59
N ALA A 454 -15.25 20.47 11.75
CA ALA A 454 -14.22 21.25 12.44
C ALA A 454 -13.28 20.41 13.34
N GLY A 455 -13.55 19.10 13.50
CA GLY A 455 -12.76 18.16 14.27
C GLY A 455 -12.00 17.12 13.44
N GLU A 456 -12.37 16.94 12.16
CA GLU A 456 -11.68 16.04 11.23
C GLU A 456 -10.36 16.63 10.73
N ALA A 457 -9.35 15.77 10.59
CA ALA A 457 -8.06 16.17 10.03
C ALA A 457 -8.20 16.57 8.56
N GLY A 458 -7.68 17.75 8.21
CA GLY A 458 -7.87 18.36 6.89
C GLY A 458 -9.27 18.94 6.64
N GLY A 459 -10.20 18.85 7.59
CA GLY A 459 -11.58 19.36 7.44
C GLY A 459 -12.45 18.58 6.45
N ILE A 460 -12.11 17.33 6.16
CA ILE A 460 -12.77 16.50 5.15
C ILE A 460 -13.20 15.13 5.70
N THR A 461 -14.42 14.71 5.36
CA THR A 461 -14.88 13.32 5.55
C THR A 461 -13.95 12.38 4.77
N GLN A 462 -13.29 11.44 5.45
CA GLN A 462 -12.40 10.44 4.82
C GLN A 462 -12.83 8.98 5.06
N ALA A 463 -13.83 8.74 5.90
CA ALA A 463 -14.43 7.42 6.16
C ALA A 463 -15.94 7.46 5.87
N THR A 464 -16.52 6.32 5.49
CA THR A 464 -17.96 6.20 5.19
C THR A 464 -18.75 5.93 6.47
N SER A 465 -19.42 6.97 6.99
CA SER A 465 -20.20 6.87 8.23
C SER A 465 -21.71 6.89 7.97
N ALA A 466 -22.49 6.21 8.80
CA ALA A 466 -23.95 6.26 8.72
C ALA A 466 -24.59 6.53 10.08
N PHE A 467 -25.66 7.32 10.08
CA PHE A 467 -26.34 7.81 11.27
C PHE A 467 -27.83 8.05 11.02
N ARG A 468 -28.63 8.16 12.09
CA ARG A 468 -30.10 8.27 12.00
C ARG A 468 -30.65 9.58 12.55
N VAL A 469 -31.54 10.17 11.78
CA VAL A 469 -32.12 11.51 11.99
C VAL A 469 -33.63 11.38 12.20
N PRO A 470 -34.17 11.79 13.36
CA PRO A 470 -35.61 11.87 13.55
C PRO A 470 -36.19 13.03 12.75
N VAL A 471 -37.13 12.74 11.85
CA VAL A 471 -37.89 13.73 11.09
C VAL A 471 -39.29 13.81 11.70
N LYS A 472 -39.73 15.01 12.05
CA LYS A 472 -41.05 15.27 12.62
C LYS A 472 -41.99 15.71 11.50
N LEU A 473 -42.95 14.86 11.13
CA LEU A 473 -43.97 15.18 10.13
C LEU A 473 -45.33 15.23 10.80
N GLY A 474 -45.78 16.43 11.19
CA GLY A 474 -47.02 16.63 11.94
C GLY A 474 -46.94 15.98 13.33
N SER A 475 -47.70 14.89 13.53
CA SER A 475 -47.75 14.12 14.78
C SER A 475 -46.75 12.96 14.85
N ASP A 476 -46.19 12.53 13.73
CA ASP A 476 -45.42 11.29 13.64
C ASP A 476 -43.91 11.56 13.58
N GLU A 477 -43.14 10.82 14.39
CA GLU A 477 -41.67 10.86 14.37
C GLU A 477 -41.13 9.73 13.48
N LYS A 478 -40.88 10.06 12.20
CA LYS A 478 -40.20 9.18 11.25
C LYS A 478 -38.68 9.27 11.42
N GLN A 479 -37.93 8.42 10.72
CA GLN A 479 -36.47 8.42 10.72
C GLN A 479 -35.95 8.43 9.29
N VAL A 480 -34.91 9.21 9.01
CA VAL A 480 -34.09 9.13 7.79
C VAL A 480 -32.70 8.64 8.18
N VAL A 481 -32.16 7.68 7.43
CA VAL A 481 -30.77 7.21 7.61
C VAL A 481 -29.90 7.89 6.58
N PHE A 482 -28.85 8.59 7.01
CA PHE A 482 -27.88 9.19 6.11
C PHE A 482 -26.60 8.35 6.06
N ILE A 483 -26.02 8.23 4.87
CA ILE A 483 -24.66 7.75 4.65
C ILE A 483 -23.82 8.94 4.14
N ASP A 484 -22.83 9.34 4.94
CA ASP A 484 -21.79 10.26 4.51
C ASP A 484 -20.74 9.51 3.70
N THR A 485 -20.32 10.10 2.58
CA THR A 485 -19.26 9.56 1.72
C THR A 485 -18.24 10.65 1.43
N PRO A 486 -16.94 10.36 1.39
CA PRO A 486 -15.93 11.35 1.02
C PRO A 486 -16.19 12.01 -0.34
N GLY A 487 -15.84 13.29 -0.49
CA GLY A 487 -16.06 14.06 -1.72
C GLY A 487 -14.95 13.92 -2.77
N HIS A 488 -13.72 13.62 -2.33
CA HIS A 488 -12.54 13.59 -3.18
C HIS A 488 -12.53 12.40 -4.16
N GLU A 489 -12.08 12.68 -5.38
CA GLU A 489 -11.84 11.75 -6.49
C GLU A 489 -11.32 10.36 -6.10
N ALA A 490 -10.30 10.27 -5.24
CA ALA A 490 -9.73 8.99 -4.80
C ALA A 490 -10.79 8.00 -4.25
N PHE A 491 -11.84 8.54 -3.62
CA PHE A 491 -12.91 7.78 -2.99
C PHE A 491 -14.06 7.40 -3.95
N THR A 492 -13.86 7.40 -5.28
CA THR A 492 -14.82 6.86 -6.28
C THR A 492 -15.38 5.51 -5.86
N ALA A 493 -14.54 4.59 -5.37
CA ALA A 493 -14.98 3.27 -4.91
C ALA A 493 -15.83 3.29 -3.62
N MET A 494 -15.75 4.34 -2.79
CA MET A 494 -16.69 4.54 -1.68
C MET A 494 -18.01 5.15 -2.18
N ARG A 495 -17.95 6.15 -3.07
CA ARG A 495 -19.13 6.82 -3.63
C ARG A 495 -20.02 5.85 -4.42
N ALA A 496 -19.43 4.94 -5.21
CA ALA A 496 -20.15 3.89 -5.92
C ALA A 496 -20.85 2.90 -4.96
N ARG A 497 -20.16 2.45 -3.89
CA ARG A 497 -20.75 1.59 -2.85
C ARG A 497 -21.89 2.29 -2.09
N GLY A 498 -21.72 3.57 -1.75
CA GLY A 498 -22.76 4.38 -1.12
C GLY A 498 -24.03 4.42 -1.96
N ALA A 499 -23.90 4.80 -3.25
CA ALA A 499 -25.03 4.82 -4.19
C ALA A 499 -25.76 3.47 -4.28
N GLN A 500 -25.04 2.34 -4.34
CA GLN A 500 -25.63 0.99 -4.42
C GLN A 500 -26.39 0.52 -3.16
N VAL A 501 -26.18 1.17 -2.01
CA VAL A 501 -26.75 0.76 -0.72
C VAL A 501 -28.00 1.59 -0.33
N THR A 502 -28.29 2.67 -1.05
CA THR A 502 -29.29 3.68 -0.67
C THR A 502 -30.45 3.83 -1.63
N ASP A 503 -31.63 4.13 -1.08
CA ASP A 503 -32.88 4.29 -1.83
C ASP A 503 -32.98 5.64 -2.55
N ILE A 504 -32.24 6.65 -2.07
CA ILE A 504 -32.21 8.02 -2.60
C ILE A 504 -30.77 8.57 -2.52
N VAL A 505 -30.35 9.34 -3.53
CA VAL A 505 -29.10 10.11 -3.50
C VAL A 505 -29.41 11.60 -3.36
N VAL A 506 -28.80 12.27 -2.38
CA VAL A 506 -28.77 13.74 -2.30
C VAL A 506 -27.49 14.23 -2.95
N LEU A 507 -27.61 14.97 -4.06
CA LEU A 507 -26.50 15.59 -4.77
C LEU A 507 -26.31 17.03 -4.29
N VAL A 508 -25.23 17.30 -3.56
CA VAL A 508 -24.92 18.66 -3.09
C VAL A 508 -24.20 19.44 -4.18
N VAL A 509 -24.83 20.50 -4.66
CA VAL A 509 -24.30 21.44 -5.65
C VAL A 509 -24.22 22.80 -5.01
N ALA A 510 -23.09 23.50 -5.09
CA ALA A 510 -22.97 24.82 -4.47
C ALA A 510 -23.38 25.94 -5.43
N ALA A 511 -24.06 26.96 -4.91
CA ALA A 511 -24.64 28.07 -5.70
C ALA A 511 -23.60 29.09 -6.22
N ASP A 512 -22.36 28.99 -5.75
CA ASP A 512 -21.17 29.70 -6.25
C ASP A 512 -20.41 28.90 -7.33
N ASP A 513 -20.23 27.59 -7.14
CA ASP A 513 -19.38 26.74 -7.99
C ASP A 513 -20.13 26.08 -9.17
N GLY A 514 -21.37 25.62 -8.96
CA GLY A 514 -22.15 24.89 -9.97
C GLY A 514 -21.72 23.44 -10.24
N VAL A 515 -21.92 22.95 -11.47
CA VAL A 515 -21.77 21.52 -11.82
C VAL A 515 -20.32 21.16 -12.20
N MET A 516 -19.51 20.90 -11.17
CA MET A 516 -18.10 20.45 -11.29
C MET A 516 -17.93 18.99 -11.77
N PRO A 517 -16.73 18.55 -12.22
CA PRO A 517 -16.50 17.21 -12.74
C PRO A 517 -16.87 16.06 -11.77
N GLN A 518 -16.51 16.18 -10.49
CA GLN A 518 -16.89 15.19 -9.46
C GLN A 518 -18.41 15.16 -9.18
N THR A 519 -19.13 16.26 -9.48
CA THR A 519 -20.60 16.29 -9.48
C THR A 519 -21.15 15.46 -10.64
N LYS A 520 -20.57 15.59 -11.86
CA LYS A 520 -20.95 14.77 -13.03
C LYS A 520 -20.70 13.28 -12.78
N GLU A 521 -19.54 12.96 -12.22
CA GLU A 521 -19.18 11.60 -11.80
C GLU A 521 -20.18 11.04 -10.75
N SER A 522 -20.57 11.86 -9.77
CA SER A 522 -21.59 11.50 -8.77
C SER A 522 -22.96 11.20 -9.40
N ILE A 523 -23.35 11.97 -10.42
CA ILE A 523 -24.57 11.73 -11.21
C ILE A 523 -24.44 10.40 -11.98
N SER A 524 -23.27 10.10 -12.57
CA SER A 524 -23.01 8.83 -13.25
C SER A 524 -23.14 7.62 -12.31
N HIS A 525 -22.59 7.68 -11.09
CA HIS A 525 -22.73 6.59 -10.11
C HIS A 525 -24.17 6.35 -9.68
N ALA A 526 -24.92 7.42 -9.37
CA ALA A 526 -26.31 7.33 -8.97
C ALA A 526 -27.21 6.79 -10.11
N LYS A 527 -26.99 7.26 -11.35
CA LYS A 527 -27.69 6.74 -12.54
C LYS A 527 -27.31 5.28 -12.86
N ALA A 528 -26.06 4.88 -12.66
CA ALA A 528 -25.62 3.49 -12.83
C ALA A 528 -26.18 2.54 -11.75
N ALA A 529 -26.45 3.06 -10.54
CA ALA A 529 -27.16 2.33 -9.49
C ALA A 529 -28.70 2.31 -9.67
N GLY A 530 -29.25 3.11 -10.59
CA GLY A 530 -30.70 3.24 -10.80
C GLY A 530 -31.43 4.02 -9.72
N VAL A 531 -30.71 4.80 -8.90
CA VAL A 531 -31.24 5.45 -7.69
C VAL A 531 -31.70 6.88 -7.99
N PRO A 532 -32.91 7.31 -7.54
CA PRO A 532 -33.40 8.66 -7.74
C PRO A 532 -32.52 9.71 -7.04
N ILE A 533 -32.36 10.86 -7.70
CA ILE A 533 -31.47 11.95 -7.27
C ILE A 533 -32.32 13.15 -6.87
N ILE A 534 -32.06 13.69 -5.68
CA ILE A 534 -32.56 14.99 -5.21
C ILE A 534 -31.37 15.95 -5.14
N VAL A 535 -31.50 17.16 -5.67
CA VAL A 535 -30.42 18.15 -5.65
C VAL A 535 -30.56 19.07 -4.45
N ALA A 536 -29.53 19.15 -3.62
CA ALA A 536 -29.42 20.12 -2.54
C ALA A 536 -28.51 21.27 -3.00
N LEU A 537 -29.13 22.39 -3.42
CA LEU A 537 -28.42 23.58 -3.88
C LEU A 537 -27.95 24.40 -2.66
N ASN A 538 -26.70 24.20 -2.25
CA ASN A 538 -26.12 24.72 -1.02
C ASN A 538 -25.47 26.11 -1.18
N LYS A 539 -25.11 26.73 -0.06
CA LYS A 539 -24.47 28.06 0.05
C LYS A 539 -25.33 29.24 -0.45
N ILE A 540 -26.66 29.13 -0.44
CA ILE A 540 -27.59 30.23 -0.82
C ILE A 540 -27.46 31.49 0.06
N ASP A 541 -26.67 31.42 1.14
CA ASP A 541 -26.33 32.54 1.99
C ASP A 541 -25.22 33.45 1.45
N LYS A 542 -24.47 33.02 0.41
CA LYS A 542 -23.46 33.84 -0.27
C LYS A 542 -24.10 34.90 -1.18
N PRO A 543 -23.48 36.09 -1.33
CA PRO A 543 -23.94 37.11 -2.29
C PRO A 543 -23.80 36.68 -3.77
N GLU A 544 -22.99 35.65 -4.04
CA GLU A 544 -22.77 35.06 -5.36
C GLU A 544 -23.96 34.18 -5.82
N ALA A 545 -24.81 33.75 -4.89
CA ALA A 545 -25.99 32.90 -5.14
C ALA A 545 -27.19 33.70 -5.71
N THR A 546 -26.95 34.54 -6.71
CA THR A 546 -28.01 35.31 -7.40
C THR A 546 -28.94 34.40 -8.18
N GLU A 547 -30.20 34.81 -8.35
CA GLU A 547 -31.20 34.06 -9.16
C GLU A 547 -30.69 33.75 -10.57
N SER A 548 -29.95 34.69 -11.18
CA SER A 548 -29.30 34.52 -12.49
C SER A 548 -28.18 33.48 -12.51
N ASN A 549 -27.56 33.15 -11.37
CA ASN A 549 -26.60 32.05 -11.25
C ASN A 549 -27.33 30.73 -10.96
N ILE A 550 -28.35 30.75 -10.08
CA ILE A 550 -29.21 29.58 -9.82
C ILE A 550 -29.80 29.03 -11.12
N THR A 551 -30.38 29.88 -11.98
CA THR A 551 -30.94 29.49 -13.29
C THR A 551 -29.89 28.88 -14.24
N LYS A 552 -28.61 29.31 -14.17
CA LYS A 552 -27.52 28.67 -14.95
C LYS A 552 -27.23 27.26 -14.42
N ILE A 553 -27.21 27.07 -13.11
CA ILE A 553 -26.96 25.77 -12.48
C ILE A 553 -28.10 24.80 -12.78
N LEU A 554 -29.36 25.27 -12.77
CA LEU A 554 -30.51 24.48 -13.25
C LEU A 554 -30.33 24.04 -14.72
N GLY A 555 -29.85 24.94 -15.59
CA GLY A 555 -29.50 24.60 -16.97
C GLY A 555 -28.39 23.54 -17.08
N GLN A 556 -27.30 23.69 -16.31
CA GLN A 556 -26.21 22.70 -16.25
C GLN A 556 -26.67 21.33 -15.73
N LEU A 557 -27.64 21.29 -14.82
CA LEU A 557 -28.24 20.04 -14.33
C LEU A 557 -29.11 19.38 -15.41
N ALA A 558 -29.93 20.16 -16.12
CA ALA A 558 -30.71 19.68 -17.27
C ALA A 558 -29.80 19.15 -18.40
N GLU A 559 -28.65 19.77 -18.66
CA GLU A 559 -27.61 19.25 -19.58
C GLU A 559 -27.04 17.88 -19.15
N GLN A 560 -27.03 17.55 -17.85
CA GLN A 560 -26.66 16.21 -17.35
C GLN A 560 -27.88 15.26 -17.26
N GLY A 561 -29.03 15.68 -17.79
CA GLY A 561 -30.30 14.95 -17.72
C GLY A 561 -30.86 14.86 -16.31
N LEU A 562 -30.80 15.94 -15.55
CA LEU A 562 -31.50 16.14 -14.28
C LEU A 562 -32.43 17.35 -14.43
N ASN A 563 -33.69 17.10 -14.78
CA ASN A 563 -34.63 18.15 -15.14
C ASN A 563 -35.36 18.66 -13.89
N PRO A 564 -35.26 19.95 -13.51
CA PRO A 564 -35.92 20.47 -12.32
C PRO A 564 -37.45 20.33 -12.36
N THR A 565 -38.07 20.00 -11.24
CA THR A 565 -39.54 20.04 -11.06
C THR A 565 -40.13 21.42 -11.34
N GLU A 566 -39.41 22.51 -11.04
CA GLU A 566 -39.76 23.89 -11.44
C GLU A 566 -39.98 24.05 -12.96
N TRP A 567 -39.39 23.18 -13.79
CA TRP A 567 -39.50 23.19 -15.26
C TRP A 567 -40.36 22.04 -15.79
N GLY A 568 -41.10 21.34 -14.93
CA GLY A 568 -41.90 20.15 -15.28
C GLY A 568 -41.08 18.87 -15.45
N GLY A 569 -39.87 18.83 -14.87
CA GLY A 569 -39.02 17.66 -14.80
C GLY A 569 -39.32 16.73 -13.61
N ASP A 570 -38.39 15.81 -13.38
CA ASP A 570 -38.45 14.70 -12.42
C ASP A 570 -37.54 14.88 -11.19
N THR A 571 -36.60 15.84 -11.25
CA THR A 571 -35.56 16.05 -10.24
C THR A 571 -35.95 17.18 -9.30
N GLU A 572 -36.18 16.87 -8.02
CA GLU A 572 -36.41 17.92 -7.01
C GLU A 572 -35.13 18.70 -6.69
N VAL A 573 -35.24 20.03 -6.57
CA VAL A 573 -34.10 20.93 -6.32
C VAL A 573 -34.36 21.82 -5.11
N VAL A 574 -33.85 21.39 -3.95
CA VAL A 574 -34.06 22.07 -2.67
C VAL A 574 -32.97 23.11 -2.42
N ARG A 575 -33.36 24.35 -2.09
CA ARG A 575 -32.46 25.49 -1.90
C ARG A 575 -32.04 25.60 -0.43
N VAL A 576 -30.78 25.28 -0.11
CA VAL A 576 -30.31 25.10 1.27
C VAL A 576 -29.12 25.99 1.66
N SER A 577 -29.01 26.30 2.95
CA SER A 577 -27.79 26.86 3.55
C SER A 577 -27.41 26.03 4.76
N ALA A 578 -26.35 25.23 4.64
CA ALA A 578 -25.80 24.45 5.74
C ALA A 578 -25.40 25.34 6.95
N LEU A 579 -24.87 26.54 6.68
CA LEU A 579 -24.39 27.47 7.70
C LEU A 579 -25.56 28.10 8.49
N LYS A 580 -26.57 28.62 7.79
CA LYS A 580 -27.76 29.23 8.44
C LYS A 580 -28.76 28.18 8.97
N GLY A 581 -28.81 26.98 8.38
CA GLY A 581 -29.84 25.97 8.63
C GLY A 581 -31.08 26.11 7.76
N GLN A 582 -31.07 27.00 6.76
CA GLN A 582 -32.21 27.25 5.88
C GLN A 582 -32.40 26.10 4.87
N GLY A 583 -33.65 25.74 4.56
CA GLY A 583 -34.02 24.68 3.60
C GLY A 583 -33.76 23.24 4.09
N ILE A 584 -33.14 23.03 5.25
CA ILE A 584 -32.81 21.67 5.73
C ILE A 584 -34.06 20.89 6.18
N GLN A 585 -35.02 21.55 6.83
CA GLN A 585 -36.30 20.92 7.19
C GLN A 585 -37.10 20.50 5.94
N GLU A 586 -37.16 21.39 4.95
CA GLU A 586 -37.79 21.18 3.64
C GLU A 586 -37.14 20.01 2.89
N LEU A 587 -35.79 19.90 2.91
CA LEU A 587 -35.07 18.75 2.35
C LEU A 587 -35.43 17.43 3.06
N LEU A 588 -35.59 17.44 4.40
CA LEU A 588 -35.98 16.26 5.18
C LEU A 588 -37.44 15.84 4.91
N GLU A 589 -38.33 16.81 4.71
CA GLU A 589 -39.73 16.58 4.34
C GLU A 589 -39.86 16.01 2.91
N ILE A 590 -39.13 16.58 1.95
CA ILE A 590 -39.09 16.08 0.56
C ILE A 590 -38.48 14.67 0.48
N LEU A 591 -37.45 14.37 1.28
CA LEU A 591 -36.88 13.01 1.38
C LEU A 591 -37.90 11.97 1.88
N ASP A 592 -38.75 12.33 2.85
CA ASP A 592 -39.80 11.43 3.33
C ASP A 592 -41.01 11.34 2.38
N LEU A 593 -41.34 12.41 1.65
CA LEU A 593 -42.33 12.36 0.58
C LEU A 593 -41.86 11.45 -0.56
N GLN A 594 -40.59 11.55 -0.96
CA GLN A 594 -40.01 10.68 -1.98
C GLN A 594 -40.00 9.20 -1.52
N ALA A 595 -39.73 8.92 -0.24
CA ALA A 595 -39.83 7.57 0.31
C ALA A 595 -41.25 6.98 0.26
N GLN A 596 -42.29 7.84 0.38
CA GLN A 596 -43.69 7.43 0.20
C GLN A 596 -44.03 7.18 -1.27
N VAL A 597 -43.54 8.02 -2.19
CA VAL A 597 -43.73 7.84 -3.65
C VAL A 597 -43.01 6.58 -4.18
N LEU A 598 -41.91 6.19 -3.55
CA LEU A 598 -41.18 4.94 -3.82
C LEU A 598 -41.75 3.72 -3.09
N GLU A 599 -42.83 3.87 -2.31
CA GLU A 599 -43.50 2.82 -1.52
C GLU A 599 -42.52 1.96 -0.67
N LEU A 600 -41.49 2.57 -0.06
CA LEU A 600 -40.41 1.83 0.60
C LEU A 600 -40.88 1.00 1.80
N THR A 601 -40.87 -0.33 1.67
CA THR A 601 -41.15 -1.29 2.76
C THR A 601 -39.90 -2.02 3.28
N ALA A 602 -40.05 -2.68 4.44
CA ALA A 602 -39.20 -3.78 4.90
C ALA A 602 -39.96 -4.70 5.88
N ASP A 603 -39.49 -5.94 6.05
CA ASP A 603 -39.94 -6.87 7.10
C ASP A 603 -39.23 -6.56 8.44
N PHE A 604 -40.00 -6.40 9.52
CA PHE A 604 -39.50 -6.08 10.86
C PHE A 604 -39.32 -7.29 11.82
N ASP A 605 -39.71 -8.52 11.43
CA ASP A 605 -39.53 -9.76 12.24
C ASP A 605 -38.76 -10.88 11.51
N GLY A 606 -38.56 -10.77 10.19
CA GLY A 606 -37.72 -11.68 9.40
C GLY A 606 -36.25 -11.75 9.88
N GLN A 607 -35.48 -12.71 9.35
CA GLN A 607 -34.03 -12.80 9.63
C GLN A 607 -33.29 -11.57 9.09
N ALA A 608 -32.31 -11.05 9.84
CA ALA A 608 -31.59 -9.84 9.42
C ALA A 608 -30.76 -10.04 8.13
N GLN A 609 -30.88 -9.08 7.22
CA GLN A 609 -30.09 -8.92 6.01
C GLN A 609 -29.73 -7.45 5.80
N GLY A 610 -28.60 -7.20 5.14
CA GLY A 610 -28.20 -5.88 4.68
C GLY A 610 -26.75 -5.87 4.20
N THR A 611 -26.05 -4.75 4.39
CA THR A 611 -24.72 -4.53 3.80
C THR A 611 -23.72 -3.98 4.81
N VAL A 612 -22.46 -4.42 4.72
CA VAL A 612 -21.32 -3.85 5.45
C VAL A 612 -20.99 -2.47 4.88
N ILE A 613 -21.04 -1.45 5.73
CA ILE A 613 -20.62 -0.09 5.39
C ILE A 613 -19.09 -0.01 5.51
N GLU A 614 -18.55 -0.41 6.66
CA GLU A 614 -17.11 -0.40 6.96
C GLU A 614 -16.74 -1.48 7.98
N ALA A 615 -15.47 -1.89 8.02
CA ALA A 615 -14.95 -2.83 9.01
C ALA A 615 -13.55 -2.46 9.50
N ARG A 616 -13.30 -2.66 10.81
CA ARG A 616 -12.04 -2.35 11.48
C ARG A 616 -11.79 -3.23 12.73
N PRO A 617 -10.53 -3.51 13.09
CA PRO A 617 -10.20 -4.09 14.39
C PRO A 617 -10.27 -3.02 15.49
N GLU A 618 -10.79 -3.37 16.68
CA GLU A 618 -10.86 -2.50 17.85
C GLU A 618 -10.33 -3.24 19.10
N GLU A 619 -9.50 -2.58 19.89
CA GLU A 619 -8.89 -3.19 21.07
C GLU A 619 -9.93 -3.66 22.09
N GLY A 620 -9.78 -4.89 22.59
CA GLY A 620 -10.71 -5.52 23.52
C GLY A 620 -12.02 -6.03 22.92
N ARG A 621 -12.54 -5.44 21.84
CA ARG A 621 -13.76 -5.92 21.13
C ARG A 621 -13.44 -6.92 20.02
N GLY A 622 -12.25 -6.86 19.42
CA GLY A 622 -11.82 -7.71 18.30
C GLY A 622 -12.21 -7.09 16.96
N ASN A 623 -12.62 -7.92 16.00
CA ASN A 623 -13.09 -7.43 14.71
C ASN A 623 -14.52 -6.88 14.84
N VAL A 624 -14.72 -5.67 14.31
CA VAL A 624 -15.96 -4.89 14.41
C VAL A 624 -16.36 -4.41 13.01
N ALA A 625 -17.64 -4.52 12.68
CA ALA A 625 -18.18 -4.01 11.41
C ALA A 625 -19.34 -3.04 11.68
N ASN A 626 -19.34 -1.93 10.93
CA ASN A 626 -20.47 -1.03 10.78
C ASN A 626 -21.34 -1.61 9.66
N ILE A 627 -22.58 -1.99 9.96
CA ILE A 627 -23.52 -2.59 9.01
C ILE A 627 -24.79 -1.74 8.92
N LEU A 628 -25.43 -1.72 7.74
CA LEU A 628 -26.79 -1.23 7.56
C LEU A 628 -27.73 -2.43 7.52
N ILE A 629 -28.67 -2.52 8.47
CA ILE A 629 -29.77 -3.49 8.40
C ILE A 629 -30.80 -2.93 7.40
N GLN A 630 -31.07 -3.67 6.32
CA GLN A 630 -32.03 -3.30 5.27
C GLN A 630 -33.37 -4.06 5.42
N GLU A 631 -33.32 -5.34 5.80
CA GLU A 631 -34.50 -6.12 6.16
C GLU A 631 -34.26 -6.97 7.40
N GLY A 632 -35.33 -7.28 8.14
CA GLY A 632 -35.32 -8.23 9.25
C GLY A 632 -34.65 -7.71 10.52
N LYS A 633 -34.74 -8.53 11.57
CA LYS A 633 -34.39 -8.16 12.93
C LYS A 633 -33.11 -8.86 13.39
N LEU A 634 -32.10 -8.09 13.80
CA LEU A 634 -30.82 -8.61 14.29
C LEU A 634 -30.80 -8.59 15.83
N LYS A 635 -30.30 -9.66 16.47
CA LYS A 635 -30.26 -9.80 17.92
C LYS A 635 -28.86 -10.17 18.43
N VAL A 636 -28.56 -9.77 19.66
CA VAL A 636 -27.32 -10.20 20.34
C VAL A 636 -27.37 -11.71 20.59
N GLY A 637 -26.43 -12.43 19.99
CA GLY A 637 -26.32 -13.88 20.05
C GLY A 637 -26.64 -14.62 18.74
N ASP A 638 -27.06 -13.93 17.69
CA ASP A 638 -27.32 -14.50 16.37
C ASP A 638 -26.03 -14.88 15.63
N PHE A 639 -26.14 -15.77 14.62
CA PHE A 639 -25.04 -16.16 13.75
C PHE A 639 -25.13 -15.44 12.41
N ILE A 640 -23.99 -14.95 11.90
CA ILE A 640 -23.94 -14.13 10.70
C ILE A 640 -22.83 -14.58 9.76
N VAL A 641 -23.10 -14.50 8.46
CA VAL A 641 -22.11 -14.49 7.39
C VAL A 641 -22.04 -13.09 6.78
N LEU A 642 -20.83 -12.65 6.45
CA LEU A 642 -20.44 -11.29 6.04
C LEU A 642 -19.42 -11.47 4.91
N GLY A 643 -19.87 -11.90 3.74
CA GLY A 643 -19.00 -12.41 2.68
C GLY A 643 -17.97 -13.41 3.21
N ARG A 644 -16.68 -13.12 3.01
CA ARG A 644 -15.59 -14.00 3.47
C ARG A 644 -15.52 -14.17 5.00
N ALA A 645 -16.20 -13.37 5.81
CA ALA A 645 -16.15 -13.43 7.26
C ALA A 645 -17.42 -14.06 7.86
N PHE A 646 -17.30 -14.67 9.04
CA PHE A 646 -18.43 -15.25 9.78
C PHE A 646 -18.28 -15.03 11.27
N GLY A 647 -19.38 -15.15 12.02
CA GLY A 647 -19.28 -15.04 13.48
C GLY A 647 -20.59 -15.17 14.22
N ARG A 648 -20.53 -14.71 15.47
CA ARG A 648 -21.70 -14.64 16.36
C ARG A 648 -21.73 -13.26 17.00
N VAL A 649 -22.86 -12.56 16.87
CA VAL A 649 -23.03 -11.21 17.40
C VAL A 649 -22.86 -11.22 18.93
N ARG A 650 -21.81 -10.56 19.43
CA ARG A 650 -21.52 -10.44 20.88
C ARG A 650 -22.14 -9.21 21.51
N ASP A 651 -22.24 -8.13 20.73
CA ASP A 651 -22.68 -6.81 21.14
C ASP A 651 -23.14 -6.06 19.88
N ILE A 652 -24.22 -5.27 20.01
CA ILE A 652 -24.75 -4.38 18.97
C ILE A 652 -24.67 -2.96 19.54
N THR A 653 -24.13 -2.02 18.78
CA THR A 653 -23.96 -0.63 19.20
C THR A 653 -24.57 0.32 18.17
N ASP A 654 -25.34 1.28 18.66
CA ASP A 654 -26.04 2.34 17.93
C ASP A 654 -25.09 3.38 17.31
N ASP A 655 -25.57 4.18 16.36
CA ASP A 655 -24.82 5.31 15.77
C ASP A 655 -24.32 6.32 16.84
N ARG A 656 -25.07 6.43 17.93
CA ARG A 656 -24.78 7.27 19.10
C ARG A 656 -23.96 6.57 20.20
N GLY A 657 -23.43 5.38 19.94
CA GLY A 657 -22.62 4.61 20.91
C GLY A 657 -23.42 3.86 21.99
N ASN A 658 -24.75 3.86 21.92
CA ASN A 658 -25.62 3.15 22.86
C ASN A 658 -25.63 1.64 22.58
N LYS A 659 -25.66 0.80 23.62
CA LYS A 659 -25.75 -0.66 23.44
C LYS A 659 -27.20 -1.10 23.22
N LEU A 660 -27.40 -1.94 22.21
CA LEU A 660 -28.69 -2.49 21.80
C LEU A 660 -28.74 -4.00 22.03
N ARG A 661 -29.93 -4.55 22.28
CA ARG A 661 -30.17 -6.01 22.35
C ARG A 661 -30.72 -6.58 21.06
N GLU A 662 -31.51 -5.76 20.37
CA GLU A 662 -32.16 -6.05 19.09
C GLU A 662 -32.08 -4.76 18.24
N ALA A 663 -31.98 -4.92 16.92
CA ALA A 663 -31.98 -3.82 15.95
C ALA A 663 -32.89 -4.18 14.76
N PHE A 664 -33.42 -3.16 14.08
CA PHE A 664 -34.53 -3.24 13.12
C PHE A 664 -34.15 -2.48 11.83
N PRO A 665 -34.81 -2.71 10.69
CA PRO A 665 -34.58 -1.91 9.49
C PRO A 665 -35.31 -0.55 9.57
N PRO A 666 -34.84 0.51 8.88
CA PRO A 666 -33.49 0.69 8.36
C PRO A 666 -32.62 1.27 9.48
N MET A 667 -31.55 0.59 9.88
CA MET A 667 -30.72 1.07 10.99
C MET A 667 -29.23 0.78 10.77
N PRO A 668 -28.35 1.80 10.83
CA PRO A 668 -26.92 1.59 10.91
C PRO A 668 -26.57 1.14 12.33
N VAL A 669 -25.92 -0.01 12.46
CA VAL A 669 -25.42 -0.53 13.74
C VAL A 669 -24.01 -1.08 13.60
N GLN A 670 -23.26 -1.00 14.70
CA GLN A 670 -21.93 -1.56 14.81
C GLN A 670 -21.98 -2.89 15.57
N ILE A 671 -21.50 -3.95 14.94
CA ILE A 671 -21.52 -5.33 15.46
C ILE A 671 -20.11 -5.83 15.77
N SER A 672 -19.98 -6.69 16.79
CA SER A 672 -18.71 -7.32 17.18
C SER A 672 -18.85 -8.84 17.37
N GLY A 673 -17.74 -9.56 17.25
CA GLY A 673 -17.70 -11.03 17.36
C GLY A 673 -17.52 -11.79 16.04
N ILE A 674 -17.08 -11.08 15.01
CA ILE A 674 -16.71 -11.61 13.69
C ILE A 674 -15.31 -12.26 13.79
N ASN A 675 -15.06 -13.33 13.03
CA ASN A 675 -13.79 -14.08 13.05
C ASN A 675 -12.63 -13.35 12.33
N ASP A 676 -12.96 -12.54 11.34
CA ASP A 676 -12.07 -11.97 10.32
C ASP A 676 -12.59 -10.58 9.93
N LEU A 677 -11.93 -9.87 9.00
CA LEU A 677 -12.45 -8.61 8.46
C LEU A 677 -13.23 -8.87 7.16
N PRO A 678 -14.53 -8.52 7.08
CA PRO A 678 -15.29 -8.51 5.82
C PRO A 678 -14.91 -7.30 4.96
N ASP A 679 -15.21 -7.34 3.67
CA ASP A 679 -15.02 -6.17 2.81
C ASP A 679 -16.15 -5.14 3.01
N ALA A 680 -15.81 -3.86 2.90
CA ALA A 680 -16.81 -2.81 2.85
C ALA A 680 -17.61 -2.94 1.54
N GLY A 681 -18.94 -3.06 1.63
CA GLY A 681 -19.83 -3.42 0.54
C GLY A 681 -20.31 -4.88 0.54
N ASP A 682 -19.78 -5.77 1.39
CA ASP A 682 -20.28 -7.15 1.48
C ASP A 682 -21.73 -7.21 1.98
N LYS A 683 -22.57 -8.02 1.32
CA LYS A 683 -23.89 -8.38 1.87
C LYS A 683 -23.73 -9.31 3.09
N PHE A 684 -24.61 -9.16 4.06
CA PHE A 684 -24.65 -10.00 5.26
C PHE A 684 -26.00 -10.71 5.41
N TYR A 685 -25.97 -11.92 5.97
CA TYR A 685 -27.14 -12.77 6.19
C TYR A 685 -27.12 -13.42 7.58
N CYS A 686 -28.24 -13.38 8.29
CA CYS A 686 -28.42 -13.96 9.63
C CYS A 686 -28.90 -15.43 9.57
N VAL A 687 -27.97 -16.38 9.57
CA VAL A 687 -28.26 -17.82 9.43
C VAL A 687 -28.57 -18.51 10.76
N PRO A 688 -29.35 -19.61 10.79
CA PRO A 688 -29.74 -20.28 12.05
C PRO A 688 -28.60 -21.07 12.70
N SER A 689 -27.52 -21.38 11.99
CA SER A 689 -26.40 -22.21 12.47
C SER A 689 -25.03 -21.61 12.15
N LEU A 690 -24.14 -21.56 13.14
CA LEU A 690 -22.74 -21.16 12.96
C LEU A 690 -22.02 -21.99 11.87
N LYS A 691 -22.38 -23.27 11.72
CA LYS A 691 -21.77 -24.16 10.71
C LYS A 691 -22.15 -23.81 9.27
N GLU A 692 -23.31 -23.20 9.08
CA GLU A 692 -23.75 -22.74 7.76
C GLU A 692 -23.03 -21.44 7.40
N ALA A 693 -22.85 -20.52 8.35
CA ALA A 693 -22.02 -19.32 8.18
C ALA A 693 -20.55 -19.68 7.89
N GLU A 694 -19.99 -20.61 8.66
CA GLU A 694 -18.63 -21.14 8.49
C GLU A 694 -18.45 -21.74 7.09
N LYS A 695 -19.33 -22.65 6.66
CA LYS A 695 -19.26 -23.27 5.33
C LYS A 695 -19.43 -22.26 4.18
N ALA A 696 -20.32 -21.27 4.32
CA ALA A 696 -20.54 -20.26 3.29
C ALA A 696 -19.28 -19.40 3.09
N ALA A 697 -18.75 -18.85 4.18
CA ALA A 697 -17.53 -18.05 4.17
C ALA A 697 -16.29 -18.86 3.75
N GLU A 698 -16.17 -20.15 4.13
CA GLU A 698 -15.10 -21.02 3.65
C GLU A 698 -15.18 -21.25 2.13
N GLN A 699 -16.36 -21.57 1.58
CA GLN A 699 -16.55 -21.73 0.14
C GLN A 699 -16.16 -20.45 -0.63
N ARG A 700 -16.49 -19.27 -0.10
CA ARG A 700 -16.06 -18.00 -0.69
C ARG A 700 -14.55 -17.76 -0.59
N ARG A 701 -13.93 -18.04 0.55
CA ARG A 701 -12.45 -17.97 0.71
C ARG A 701 -11.71 -18.90 -0.25
N GLU A 702 -12.25 -20.10 -0.50
CA GLU A 702 -11.69 -21.03 -1.46
C GLU A 702 -11.87 -20.53 -2.89
N ARG A 703 -13.04 -19.97 -3.25
CA ARG A 703 -13.28 -19.33 -4.54
C ARG A 703 -12.36 -18.13 -4.78
N GLU A 704 -12.31 -17.15 -3.87
CA GLU A 704 -11.43 -15.97 -3.97
C GLU A 704 -9.96 -16.38 -4.12
N ARG A 705 -9.52 -17.44 -3.41
CA ARG A 705 -8.18 -18.02 -3.57
C ARG A 705 -7.99 -18.69 -4.93
N HIS A 706 -8.98 -19.41 -5.45
CA HIS A 706 -8.91 -20.02 -6.78
C HIS A 706 -8.85 -18.95 -7.89
N GLU A 707 -9.62 -17.87 -7.78
CA GLU A 707 -9.56 -16.72 -8.70
C GLU A 707 -8.18 -16.05 -8.66
N GLN A 708 -7.62 -15.77 -7.47
CA GLN A 708 -6.25 -15.24 -7.31
C GLN A 708 -5.15 -16.19 -7.82
N LEU A 709 -5.38 -17.50 -7.85
CA LEU A 709 -4.46 -18.49 -8.40
C LEU A 709 -4.65 -18.70 -9.92
N ALA A 710 -5.84 -18.44 -10.43
CA ALA A 710 -6.17 -18.49 -11.86
C ALA A 710 -5.69 -17.25 -12.63
N GLN A 711 -5.59 -16.09 -11.96
CA GLN A 711 -4.98 -14.90 -12.56
C GLN A 711 -3.58 -15.22 -13.12
N PRO A 712 -3.27 -14.87 -14.39
CA PRO A 712 -2.02 -15.23 -15.03
C PRO A 712 -0.85 -14.47 -14.40
N LYS A 713 -0.14 -15.14 -13.49
CA LYS A 713 1.13 -14.63 -12.95
C LYS A 713 2.06 -14.31 -14.12
N ALA A 714 2.57 -13.08 -14.16
CA ALA A 714 3.50 -12.65 -15.20
C ALA A 714 4.65 -13.67 -15.30
N THR A 715 4.91 -14.16 -16.51
CA THR A 715 5.92 -15.20 -16.73
C THR A 715 7.31 -14.68 -16.36
N LEU A 716 8.17 -15.57 -15.88
CA LEU A 716 9.54 -15.19 -15.51
C LEU A 716 10.27 -14.52 -16.68
N ASP A 717 10.04 -14.96 -17.91
CA ASP A 717 10.63 -14.35 -19.10
C ASP A 717 10.17 -12.89 -19.30
N ARG A 718 8.89 -12.58 -19.07
CA ARG A 718 8.39 -11.18 -19.08
C ARG A 718 9.00 -10.35 -17.94
N MET A 719 9.19 -10.94 -16.76
CA MET A 719 9.89 -10.28 -15.65
C MET A 719 11.35 -10.01 -15.99
N PHE A 720 12.05 -10.96 -16.61
CA PHE A 720 13.45 -10.79 -17.04
C PHE A 720 13.60 -9.75 -18.16
N SER A 721 12.71 -9.71 -19.16
CA SER A 721 12.70 -8.61 -20.14
C SER A 721 12.50 -7.26 -19.45
N GLN A 722 11.49 -7.13 -18.58
CA GLN A 722 11.21 -5.88 -17.88
C GLN A 722 12.33 -5.42 -16.92
N MET A 723 13.08 -6.36 -16.31
CA MET A 723 14.25 -6.03 -15.48
C MET A 723 15.54 -5.80 -16.28
N ALA A 724 15.64 -6.31 -17.52
CA ALA A 724 16.80 -6.10 -18.38
C ALA A 724 16.71 -4.83 -19.23
N GLU A 725 15.49 -4.38 -19.56
CA GLU A 725 15.24 -3.21 -20.40
C GLU A 725 15.22 -1.87 -19.64
N ALA A 726 15.06 -1.89 -18.31
CA ALA A 726 15.05 -0.66 -17.50
C ALA A 726 15.54 -0.87 -16.06
N ASP A 727 16.47 0.00 -15.63
CA ASP A 727 16.98 0.12 -14.25
C ASP A 727 15.97 0.90 -13.37
N VAL A 728 14.73 0.40 -13.32
CA VAL A 728 13.58 1.06 -12.68
C VAL A 728 13.76 1.07 -11.17
N LYS A 729 13.71 2.25 -10.56
CA LYS A 729 13.77 2.39 -9.10
C LYS A 729 12.39 2.08 -8.51
N GLU A 730 12.24 0.94 -7.83
CA GLU A 730 10.98 0.62 -7.13
C GLU A 730 10.94 1.28 -5.74
N ILE A 731 9.90 2.10 -5.46
CA ILE A 731 9.57 2.53 -4.09
C ILE A 731 8.64 1.48 -3.48
N LEU A 732 9.17 0.73 -2.53
CA LEU A 732 8.44 -0.36 -1.87
C LEU A 732 7.73 0.16 -0.62
N VAL A 733 6.41 -0.04 -0.55
CA VAL A 733 5.54 0.52 0.50
C VAL A 733 4.84 -0.59 1.29
N VAL A 734 4.81 -0.46 2.61
CA VAL A 734 3.91 -1.22 3.51
C VAL A 734 2.85 -0.26 4.04
N LEU A 735 1.60 -0.50 3.64
CA LEU A 735 0.44 0.34 3.95
C LEU A 735 -0.34 -0.22 5.14
N LYS A 736 -0.63 0.64 6.12
CA LYS A 736 -1.64 0.41 7.16
C LYS A 736 -2.65 1.54 7.18
N ALA A 737 -3.92 1.22 7.40
CA ALA A 737 -4.96 2.21 7.65
C ALA A 737 -5.89 1.79 8.79
N ASP A 738 -6.75 2.70 9.23
CA ASP A 738 -7.71 2.53 10.32
C ASP A 738 -8.94 1.69 9.93
N VAL A 739 -9.35 1.75 8.65
CA VAL A 739 -10.53 1.07 8.09
C VAL A 739 -10.20 0.42 6.74
N GLN A 740 -10.86 -0.70 6.41
CA GLN A 740 -10.67 -1.43 5.14
C GLN A 740 -10.83 -0.53 3.90
N GLY A 741 -11.89 0.29 3.84
CA GLY A 741 -12.14 1.17 2.70
C GLY A 741 -11.02 2.18 2.44
N SER A 742 -10.35 2.67 3.50
CA SER A 742 -9.16 3.51 3.42
C SER A 742 -7.98 2.78 2.79
N VAL A 743 -7.78 1.48 3.12
CA VAL A 743 -6.73 0.63 2.53
C VAL A 743 -6.95 0.44 1.04
N ASP A 744 -8.18 0.13 0.63
CA ASP A 744 -8.54 -0.13 -0.78
C ASP A 744 -8.24 1.09 -1.67
N VAL A 745 -8.67 2.28 -1.21
CA VAL A 745 -8.46 3.57 -1.88
C VAL A 745 -6.98 3.96 -1.90
N LEU A 746 -6.30 3.93 -0.75
CA LEU A 746 -4.89 4.30 -0.70
C LEU A 746 -4.01 3.38 -1.54
N LYS A 747 -4.31 2.08 -1.59
CA LYS A 747 -3.59 1.17 -2.48
C LYS A 747 -3.71 1.60 -3.95
N SER A 748 -4.91 1.94 -4.41
CA SER A 748 -5.12 2.32 -5.81
C SER A 748 -4.48 3.67 -6.16
N GLU A 749 -4.52 4.67 -5.26
CA GLU A 749 -3.83 5.95 -5.48
C GLU A 749 -2.30 5.80 -5.49
N ILE A 750 -1.74 4.99 -4.58
CA ILE A 750 -0.30 4.71 -4.54
C ILE A 750 0.15 3.97 -5.81
N GLU A 751 -0.65 3.05 -6.33
CA GLU A 751 -0.40 2.35 -7.60
C GLU A 751 -0.57 3.28 -8.82
N LYS A 752 -1.49 4.26 -8.80
CA LYS A 752 -1.59 5.31 -9.85
C LYS A 752 -0.33 6.17 -9.93
N VAL A 753 0.18 6.69 -8.81
CA VAL A 753 1.42 7.50 -8.78
C VAL A 753 2.60 6.72 -9.39
N GLY A 754 2.69 5.41 -9.11
CA GLY A 754 3.66 4.50 -9.72
C GLY A 754 3.43 4.18 -11.21
N SER A 755 2.33 4.64 -11.81
CA SER A 755 2.01 4.49 -13.24
C SER A 755 2.19 5.77 -14.06
N GLU A 756 2.11 6.95 -13.42
CA GLU A 756 2.47 8.24 -14.03
C GLU A 756 3.99 8.34 -14.29
N SER A 757 4.80 7.61 -13.50
CA SER A 757 6.26 7.71 -13.47
C SER A 757 6.94 6.52 -14.17
N SER A 758 7.31 6.66 -15.45
CA SER A 758 7.98 5.58 -16.18
C SER A 758 9.41 5.24 -15.68
N GLU A 759 10.05 6.12 -14.90
CA GLU A 759 11.41 5.91 -14.36
C GLU A 759 11.40 5.40 -12.89
N VAL A 760 10.31 5.60 -12.14
CA VAL A 760 10.20 5.28 -10.71
C VAL A 760 8.85 4.65 -10.40
N LYS A 761 8.85 3.40 -9.94
CA LYS A 761 7.62 2.60 -9.79
C LYS A 761 7.28 2.41 -8.32
N VAL A 762 6.17 2.99 -7.87
CA VAL A 762 5.69 2.80 -6.50
C VAL A 762 4.89 1.49 -6.41
N ARG A 763 5.14 0.67 -5.38
CA ARG A 763 4.52 -0.64 -5.23
C ARG A 763 4.21 -0.96 -3.77
N VAL A 764 2.95 -1.27 -3.49
CA VAL A 764 2.51 -1.76 -2.18
C VAL A 764 2.84 -3.26 -2.05
N ILE A 765 3.68 -3.62 -1.08
CA ILE A 765 4.02 -5.03 -0.76
C ILE A 765 2.91 -5.66 0.11
N HIS A 766 2.45 -4.92 1.11
CA HIS A 766 1.45 -5.37 2.07
C HIS A 766 0.53 -4.21 2.42
N ALA A 767 -0.76 -4.50 2.46
CA ALA A 767 -1.83 -3.55 2.75
C ALA A 767 -2.79 -4.24 3.74
N ALA A 768 -3.04 -3.63 4.90
CA ALA A 768 -3.93 -4.20 5.92
C ALA A 768 -4.44 -3.15 6.92
N VAL A 769 -5.52 -3.49 7.62
CA VAL A 769 -6.16 -2.61 8.61
C VAL A 769 -5.53 -2.79 10.01
N GLY A 770 -5.44 -1.70 10.77
CA GLY A 770 -5.00 -1.66 12.16
C GLY A 770 -3.60 -1.05 12.38
N GLY A 771 -3.22 -0.94 13.66
CA GLY A 771 -1.94 -0.35 14.07
C GLY A 771 -0.71 -1.12 13.56
N ILE A 772 0.40 -0.39 13.35
CA ILE A 772 1.63 -0.97 12.78
C ILE A 772 2.28 -1.91 13.81
N THR A 773 2.52 -3.16 13.40
CA THR A 773 3.03 -4.24 14.24
C THR A 773 4.52 -4.52 14.02
N GLU A 774 5.12 -5.32 14.92
CA GLU A 774 6.50 -5.80 14.79
C GLU A 774 6.72 -6.53 13.45
N SER A 775 5.75 -7.33 12.99
CA SER A 775 5.82 -8.10 11.73
C SER A 775 5.94 -7.19 10.50
N ASP A 776 5.25 -6.06 10.50
CA ASP A 776 5.24 -5.11 9.37
C ASP A 776 6.59 -4.42 9.21
N ILE A 777 7.25 -4.15 10.33
CA ILE A 777 8.59 -3.56 10.39
C ILE A 777 9.67 -4.57 10.04
N LEU A 778 9.46 -5.86 10.39
CA LEU A 778 10.32 -6.94 9.89
C LEU A 778 10.21 -7.10 8.37
N LEU A 779 9.01 -6.99 7.80
CA LEU A 779 8.77 -7.03 6.36
C LEU A 779 9.41 -5.82 5.66
N ALA A 780 9.13 -4.61 6.12
CA ALA A 780 9.73 -3.38 5.60
C ALA A 780 11.27 -3.42 5.63
N ASN A 781 11.87 -3.82 6.75
CA ASN A 781 13.32 -4.02 6.86
C ASN A 781 13.86 -5.08 5.90
N ALA A 782 13.13 -6.18 5.67
CA ALA A 782 13.56 -7.25 4.78
C ALA A 782 13.48 -6.86 3.29
N SER A 783 12.64 -5.87 2.95
CA SER A 783 12.43 -5.39 1.59
C SER A 783 13.07 -4.02 1.30
N GLY A 784 13.59 -3.31 2.30
CA GLY A 784 14.04 -1.92 2.16
C GLY A 784 12.91 -0.91 1.95
N GLY A 785 11.69 -1.23 2.41
CA GLY A 785 10.48 -0.46 2.15
C GLY A 785 10.12 0.57 3.23
N LEU A 786 9.37 1.59 2.82
CA LEU A 786 8.76 2.62 3.68
C LEU A 786 7.46 2.11 4.31
N ILE A 787 7.19 2.46 5.57
CA ILE A 787 5.88 2.21 6.20
C ILE A 787 5.04 3.48 6.19
N ILE A 788 3.82 3.37 5.67
CA ILE A 788 2.81 4.44 5.61
C ILE A 788 1.63 4.02 6.48
N GLY A 789 1.36 4.79 7.55
CA GLY A 789 0.23 4.62 8.44
C GLY A 789 -0.81 5.74 8.28
N PHE A 790 -1.96 5.44 7.69
CA PHE A 790 -3.08 6.38 7.59
C PHE A 790 -4.00 6.26 8.81
N ASN A 791 -4.12 7.34 9.59
CA ASN A 791 -4.89 7.42 10.85
C ASN A 791 -4.55 6.31 11.88
N VAL A 792 -3.37 5.70 11.77
CA VAL A 792 -2.88 4.63 12.67
C VAL A 792 -1.48 4.95 13.19
N ILE A 793 -1.13 4.32 14.31
CA ILE A 793 0.14 4.56 15.02
C ILE A 793 0.86 3.22 15.23
N ALA A 794 2.19 3.24 15.22
CA ALA A 794 3.00 2.09 15.60
C ALA A 794 2.97 1.82 17.11
N ASN A 795 2.70 0.57 17.47
CA ASN A 795 2.72 0.05 18.84
C ASN A 795 4.10 0.31 19.48
N ALA A 796 4.15 0.49 20.81
CA ALA A 796 5.38 0.90 21.52
C ALA A 796 6.60 0.00 21.22
N LYS A 797 6.40 -1.32 21.14
CA LYS A 797 7.43 -2.29 20.72
C LYS A 797 7.84 -2.13 19.26
N GLY A 798 6.87 -1.89 18.37
CA GLY A 798 7.11 -1.65 16.95
C GLY A 798 7.98 -0.41 16.76
N ARG A 799 7.65 0.71 17.40
CA ARG A 799 8.44 1.95 17.32
C ARG A 799 9.90 1.74 17.73
N ALA A 800 10.14 1.09 18.87
CA ALA A 800 11.49 0.74 19.32
C ALA A 800 12.23 -0.20 18.36
N LEU A 801 11.52 -1.13 17.69
CA LEU A 801 12.08 -2.05 16.70
C LEU A 801 12.41 -1.32 15.38
N ALA A 802 11.59 -0.34 14.97
CA ALA A 802 11.82 0.49 13.80
C ALA A 802 13.03 1.42 14.01
N GLU A 803 13.10 2.12 15.16
CA GLU A 803 14.26 2.91 15.58
C GLU A 803 15.54 2.07 15.61
N ALA A 804 15.50 0.87 16.19
CA ALA A 804 16.65 -0.05 16.26
C ALA A 804 17.08 -0.66 14.91
N LYS A 805 16.27 -0.50 13.85
CA LYS A 805 16.54 -1.03 12.50
C LYS A 805 16.70 0.05 11.43
N GLY A 806 16.41 1.32 11.74
CA GLY A 806 16.39 2.40 10.75
C GLY A 806 15.23 2.31 9.76
N VAL A 807 14.11 1.67 10.12
CA VAL A 807 12.92 1.61 9.26
C VAL A 807 12.11 2.89 9.42
N GLU A 808 11.92 3.62 8.32
CA GLU A 808 11.11 4.84 8.32
C GLU A 808 9.61 4.51 8.43
N ILE A 809 8.94 5.21 9.36
CA ILE A 809 7.49 5.16 9.55
C ILE A 809 6.95 6.58 9.40
N ARG A 810 6.11 6.81 8.40
CA ARG A 810 5.35 8.06 8.25
C ARG A 810 3.88 7.82 8.59
N ASN A 811 3.35 8.61 9.52
CA ASN A 811 1.95 8.59 9.89
C ASN A 811 1.27 9.82 9.30
N TYR A 812 0.13 9.62 8.63
CA TYR A 812 -0.62 10.66 7.94
C TYR A 812 -2.08 10.66 8.38
N GLN A 813 -2.76 11.79 8.23
CA GLN A 813 -4.19 11.95 8.54
C GLN A 813 -5.00 12.47 7.35
N VAL A 814 -4.35 12.77 6.22
CA VAL A 814 -4.95 13.28 4.99
C VAL A 814 -4.34 12.50 3.82
N ILE A 815 -5.15 12.05 2.86
CA ILE A 815 -4.68 11.25 1.72
C ILE A 815 -3.72 12.04 0.81
N TYR A 816 -3.96 13.33 0.60
CA TYR A 816 -3.10 14.19 -0.23
C TYR A 816 -1.65 14.22 0.24
N ASP A 817 -1.41 14.32 1.56
CA ASP A 817 -0.06 14.34 2.14
C ASP A 817 0.74 13.08 1.76
N ILE A 818 0.08 11.91 1.68
CA ILE A 818 0.69 10.64 1.26
C ILE A 818 1.10 10.70 -0.21
N VAL A 819 0.19 11.16 -1.08
CA VAL A 819 0.41 11.24 -2.54
C VAL A 819 1.54 12.23 -2.84
N ASP A 820 1.49 13.42 -2.23
CA ASP A 820 2.49 14.48 -2.42
C ASP A 820 3.87 14.05 -1.92
N ASP A 821 3.97 13.41 -0.74
CA ASP A 821 5.26 12.92 -0.23
C ASP A 821 5.81 11.74 -1.04
N LEU A 822 4.95 10.89 -1.61
CA LEU A 822 5.37 9.85 -2.54
C LEU A 822 5.85 10.43 -3.87
N LYS A 823 5.19 11.49 -4.40
CA LYS A 823 5.67 12.21 -5.57
C LYS A 823 7.04 12.87 -5.31
N LYS A 824 7.20 13.60 -4.18
CA LYS A 824 8.51 14.15 -3.76
C LYS A 824 9.59 13.08 -3.57
N ALA A 825 9.22 11.90 -3.04
CA ALA A 825 10.15 10.78 -2.90
C ALA A 825 10.55 10.17 -4.25
N ALA A 826 9.63 10.11 -5.22
CA ALA A 826 9.93 9.69 -6.58
C ALA A 826 10.79 10.72 -7.33
N GLU A 827 10.47 12.01 -7.24
CA GLU A 827 11.31 13.12 -7.74
C GLU A 827 12.74 13.05 -7.19
N GLY A 828 12.90 12.80 -5.89
CA GLY A 828 14.19 12.63 -5.23
C GLY A 828 14.99 11.39 -5.68
N LEU A 829 14.34 10.45 -6.37
CA LEU A 829 14.98 9.30 -7.00
C LEU A 829 15.22 9.47 -8.52
N LEU A 830 14.60 10.45 -9.18
CA LEU A 830 14.86 10.75 -10.60
C LEU A 830 16.32 11.18 -10.81
N ALA A 831 16.87 10.88 -11.99
CA ALA A 831 18.14 11.46 -12.40
C ALA A 831 17.95 12.95 -12.73
N PRO A 832 18.81 13.87 -12.24
CA PRO A 832 18.71 15.28 -12.59
C PRO A 832 19.01 15.49 -14.08
N GLU A 833 18.22 16.32 -14.73
CA GLU A 833 18.34 16.58 -16.16
C GLU A 833 19.55 17.48 -16.45
N LEU A 834 20.45 17.02 -17.32
CA LEU A 834 21.62 17.77 -17.76
C LEU A 834 21.22 18.78 -18.85
N ARG A 835 20.77 19.97 -18.44
CA ARG A 835 20.48 21.06 -19.38
C ARG A 835 21.76 21.82 -19.74
N GLN A 836 21.90 22.19 -21.01
CA GLN A 836 23.00 23.02 -21.49
C GLN A 836 22.58 24.50 -21.40
N GLU A 837 23.17 25.23 -20.46
CA GLU A 837 23.00 26.69 -20.33
C GLU A 837 24.12 27.37 -21.13
N VAL A 838 23.75 28.10 -22.19
CA VAL A 838 24.71 28.86 -23.01
C VAL A 838 25.10 30.13 -22.25
N LEU A 839 26.39 30.26 -21.95
CA LEU A 839 26.96 31.38 -21.19
C LEU A 839 27.35 32.56 -22.08
N GLY A 840 27.70 32.32 -23.34
CA GLY A 840 28.10 33.36 -24.29
C GLY A 840 28.72 32.84 -25.58
N HIS A 841 28.97 33.76 -26.50
CA HIS A 841 29.50 33.51 -27.84
C HIS A 841 30.76 34.32 -28.09
N ALA A 842 31.77 33.72 -28.73
CA ALA A 842 33.01 34.40 -29.10
C ALA A 842 33.46 34.07 -30.53
N GLU A 843 33.71 35.09 -31.34
CA GLU A 843 34.11 34.97 -32.74
C GLU A 843 35.65 34.97 -32.87
N VAL A 844 36.21 34.03 -33.62
CA VAL A 844 37.66 33.93 -33.87
C VAL A 844 38.07 34.92 -34.97
N ARG A 845 38.77 35.99 -34.58
CA ARG A 845 39.30 37.02 -35.51
C ARG A 845 40.68 36.70 -36.06
N GLN A 846 41.53 36.06 -35.26
CA GLN A 846 42.89 35.70 -35.64
C GLN A 846 43.31 34.41 -34.92
N VAL A 847 44.23 33.65 -35.51
CA VAL A 847 44.76 32.42 -34.89
C VAL A 847 46.28 32.51 -34.79
N PHE A 848 46.82 32.32 -33.60
CA PHE A 848 48.24 32.45 -33.29
C PHE A 848 48.84 31.08 -32.99
N LYS A 849 49.86 30.69 -33.76
CA LYS A 849 50.58 29.42 -33.58
C LYS A 849 51.84 29.64 -32.75
N ILE A 850 51.85 29.17 -31.49
CA ILE A 850 52.98 29.33 -30.57
C ILE A 850 53.64 27.96 -30.33
N THR A 851 54.91 27.82 -30.72
CA THR A 851 55.66 26.55 -30.73
C THR A 851 55.83 25.85 -29.38
N ARG A 852 55.53 26.52 -28.26
CA ARG A 852 55.53 25.95 -26.90
C ARG A 852 54.14 25.78 -26.27
N VAL A 853 53.07 26.26 -26.92
CA VAL A 853 51.74 26.37 -26.30
C VAL A 853 50.62 25.78 -27.17
N GLY A 854 50.80 25.70 -28.49
CA GLY A 854 49.81 25.19 -29.44
C GLY A 854 49.16 26.30 -30.27
N MET A 855 47.99 26.03 -30.85
CA MET A 855 47.15 27.04 -31.48
C MET A 855 46.36 27.81 -30.42
N ILE A 856 46.37 29.15 -30.51
CA ILE A 856 45.59 30.04 -29.66
C ILE A 856 44.66 30.87 -30.55
N ALA A 857 43.36 30.84 -30.25
CA ALA A 857 42.36 31.65 -30.91
C ALA A 857 42.35 33.06 -30.29
N GLY A 858 42.58 34.09 -31.10
CA GLY A 858 42.29 35.48 -30.77
C GLY A 858 40.81 35.75 -31.02
N CYS A 859 40.03 35.78 -29.95
CA CYS A 859 38.58 35.81 -29.96
C CYS A 859 38.04 37.16 -29.47
N TYR A 860 36.94 37.60 -30.07
CA TYR A 860 36.13 38.72 -29.60
C TYR A 860 34.82 38.17 -29.03
N VAL A 861 34.54 38.44 -27.75
CA VAL A 861 33.28 37.98 -27.13
C VAL A 861 32.14 38.85 -27.65
N THR A 862 31.27 38.29 -28.48
CA THR A 862 30.15 38.99 -29.12
C THR A 862 28.97 39.15 -28.16
N ASP A 863 28.69 38.11 -27.37
CA ASP A 863 27.58 38.08 -26.42
C ASP A 863 27.92 37.24 -25.17
N GLY A 864 27.26 37.54 -24.05
CA GLY A 864 27.41 36.81 -22.78
C GLY A 864 28.79 36.92 -22.13
N VAL A 865 29.21 35.83 -21.48
CA VAL A 865 30.45 35.72 -20.71
C VAL A 865 31.14 34.38 -20.98
N VAL A 866 32.40 34.43 -21.42
CA VAL A 866 33.27 33.26 -21.56
C VAL A 866 33.93 32.97 -20.21
N GLN A 867 33.60 31.82 -19.60
CA GLN A 867 34.25 31.33 -18.38
C GLN A 867 35.30 30.26 -18.70
N ARG A 868 36.41 30.22 -17.95
CA ARG A 868 37.48 29.24 -18.18
C ARG A 868 37.03 27.78 -18.00
N ASP A 869 36.13 27.54 -17.05
CA ASP A 869 35.68 26.18 -16.67
C ASP A 869 34.46 25.71 -17.50
N ALA A 870 34.09 26.44 -18.55
CA ALA A 870 32.99 26.10 -19.45
C ALA A 870 33.36 25.01 -20.48
N LEU A 871 32.34 24.39 -21.06
CA LEU A 871 32.46 23.58 -22.28
C LEU A 871 32.29 24.49 -23.50
N ILE A 872 32.94 24.13 -24.60
CA ILE A 872 32.95 24.88 -25.85
C ILE A 872 32.52 23.97 -26.99
N ARG A 873 31.58 24.49 -27.80
CA ARG A 873 31.21 23.96 -29.10
C ARG A 873 31.81 24.87 -30.17
N VAL A 874 32.49 24.27 -31.15
CA VAL A 874 33.08 24.99 -32.28
C VAL A 874 32.10 24.93 -33.45
N THR A 875 31.64 26.09 -33.91
CA THR A 875 30.72 26.21 -35.05
C THR A 875 31.36 27.00 -36.19
N ARG A 876 31.08 26.59 -37.43
CA ARG A 876 31.60 27.20 -38.67
C ARG A 876 30.45 27.25 -39.68
N ASN A 877 30.05 28.45 -40.09
CA ASN A 877 28.87 28.68 -40.97
C ASN A 877 27.56 28.03 -40.45
N GLY A 878 27.35 28.02 -39.12
CA GLY A 878 26.20 27.38 -38.48
C GLY A 878 26.26 25.85 -38.37
N VAL A 879 27.31 25.20 -38.88
CA VAL A 879 27.54 23.76 -38.70
C VAL A 879 28.44 23.54 -37.49
N VAL A 880 28.06 22.61 -36.62
CA VAL A 880 28.88 22.16 -35.49
C VAL A 880 30.02 21.27 -35.99
N ILE A 881 31.26 21.63 -35.67
CA ILE A 881 32.44 20.81 -35.98
C ILE A 881 32.81 19.91 -34.81
N GLU A 882 32.86 20.49 -33.60
CA GLU A 882 33.39 19.85 -32.41
C GLU A 882 32.51 20.22 -31.19
N ASN A 883 32.26 19.27 -30.30
CA ASN A 883 31.44 19.43 -29.08
C ASN A 883 32.24 19.15 -27.80
N ASP A 884 31.72 19.62 -26.66
CA ASP A 884 32.12 19.24 -25.29
C ASP A 884 33.63 19.37 -24.98
N ARG A 885 34.34 20.29 -25.66
CA ARG A 885 35.75 20.57 -25.37
C ARG A 885 35.89 21.56 -24.22
N ARG A 886 36.81 21.27 -23.30
CA ARG A 886 37.18 22.20 -22.22
C ARG A 886 38.23 23.20 -22.71
N LEU A 887 38.22 24.39 -22.12
CA LEU A 887 39.20 25.42 -22.39
C LEU A 887 40.41 25.28 -21.45
N GLU A 888 41.61 25.21 -22.02
CA GLU A 888 42.85 24.97 -21.27
C GLU A 888 43.40 26.27 -20.64
N GLN A 889 43.39 27.37 -21.40
CA GLN A 889 43.90 28.67 -20.97
C GLN A 889 43.08 29.82 -21.56
N LEU A 890 42.60 30.72 -20.69
CA LEU A 890 41.86 31.94 -21.01
C LEU A 890 42.72 33.14 -20.60
N LYS A 891 43.16 33.92 -21.58
CA LYS A 891 44.03 35.08 -21.36
C LYS A 891 43.43 36.36 -21.91
N ARG A 892 43.64 37.47 -21.22
CA ARG A 892 43.36 38.83 -21.71
C ARG A 892 44.67 39.58 -21.83
N VAL A 893 45.12 39.82 -23.06
CA VAL A 893 46.41 40.44 -23.43
C VAL A 893 47.64 39.66 -22.92
N LYS A 894 47.90 39.65 -21.62
CA LYS A 894 48.99 38.89 -20.96
C LYS A 894 48.53 38.13 -19.71
N ASP A 895 47.43 38.54 -19.09
CA ASP A 895 46.98 38.02 -17.80
C ASP A 895 46.06 36.81 -17.99
N ASP A 896 46.22 35.77 -17.17
CA ASP A 896 45.28 34.64 -17.08
C ASP A 896 44.02 35.07 -16.31
N VAL A 897 42.84 34.95 -16.91
CA VAL A 897 41.56 35.47 -16.36
C VAL A 897 40.54 34.35 -16.22
N LYS A 898 39.68 34.43 -15.19
CA LYS A 898 38.61 33.44 -14.94
C LYS A 898 37.39 33.60 -15.86
N GLU A 899 37.01 34.85 -16.14
CA GLU A 899 35.90 35.22 -17.01
C GLU A 899 36.26 36.37 -17.95
N VAL A 900 35.69 36.39 -19.15
CA VAL A 900 35.79 37.49 -20.12
C VAL A 900 34.38 37.84 -20.59
N ARG A 901 34.03 39.13 -20.55
CA ARG A 901 32.67 39.62 -20.84
C ARG A 901 32.56 40.13 -22.28
N SER A 902 31.33 40.18 -22.80
CA SER A 902 31.01 40.73 -24.11
C SER A 902 31.65 42.11 -24.36
N GLY A 903 32.05 42.34 -25.60
CA GLY A 903 32.75 43.56 -26.03
C GLY A 903 34.25 43.57 -25.74
N THR A 904 34.86 42.49 -25.23
CA THR A 904 36.31 42.42 -24.98
C THR A 904 37.01 41.28 -25.72
N GLU A 905 38.30 41.51 -26.04
CA GLU A 905 39.17 40.56 -26.74
C GLU A 905 39.94 39.66 -25.77
N CYS A 906 40.08 38.38 -26.14
CA CYS A 906 40.78 37.37 -25.36
C CYS A 906 41.51 36.34 -26.24
N GLY A 907 42.55 35.73 -25.67
CA GLY A 907 43.20 34.55 -26.20
C GLY A 907 42.63 33.30 -25.55
N MET A 908 42.07 32.39 -26.35
CA MET A 908 41.47 31.13 -25.93
C MET A 908 42.28 29.96 -26.48
N LYS A 909 42.72 29.04 -25.61
CA LYS A 909 43.29 27.74 -26.02
C LYS A 909 42.32 26.61 -25.70
N ILE A 910 41.89 25.86 -26.71
CA ILE A 910 40.99 24.70 -26.56
C ILE A 910 41.83 23.44 -26.28
N ALA A 911 41.39 22.58 -25.36
CA ALA A 911 42.13 21.37 -24.98
C ALA A 911 42.05 20.30 -26.09
N GLY A 912 43.18 20.05 -26.75
CA GLY A 912 43.33 18.97 -27.74
C GLY A 912 42.57 19.18 -29.06
N TYR A 913 42.42 20.44 -29.50
CA TYR A 913 41.82 20.80 -30.80
C TYR A 913 42.59 21.96 -31.44
N ASP A 914 43.16 21.73 -32.64
CA ASP A 914 44.02 22.69 -33.34
C ASP A 914 43.45 23.22 -34.69
N ASP A 915 42.36 22.67 -35.25
CA ASP A 915 41.73 23.17 -36.49
C ASP A 915 40.79 24.37 -36.24
N ILE A 916 41.32 25.39 -35.55
CA ILE A 916 40.63 26.67 -35.37
C ILE A 916 40.96 27.56 -36.57
N LYS A 917 39.93 28.16 -37.18
CA LYS A 917 40.04 29.08 -38.32
C LYS A 917 39.41 30.44 -38.00
N VAL A 918 39.79 31.45 -38.77
CA VAL A 918 39.18 32.78 -38.69
C VAL A 918 37.74 32.72 -39.22
N GLY A 919 36.79 33.31 -38.49
CA GLY A 919 35.35 33.21 -38.75
C GLY A 919 34.66 32.01 -38.08
N ASP A 920 35.37 31.23 -37.27
CA ASP A 920 34.72 30.25 -36.38
C ASP A 920 34.05 30.95 -35.20
N VAL A 921 32.90 30.44 -34.76
CA VAL A 921 32.18 30.93 -33.57
C VAL A 921 32.22 29.85 -32.48
N LEU A 922 32.77 30.24 -31.34
CA LEU A 922 32.88 29.43 -30.13
C LEU A 922 31.67 29.72 -29.23
N GLU A 923 30.75 28.76 -29.16
CA GLU A 923 29.63 28.77 -28.23
C GLU A 923 30.09 28.18 -26.90
N CYS A 924 30.08 28.99 -25.84
CA CYS A 924 30.50 28.57 -24.50
C CYS A 924 29.25 28.23 -23.68
N TYR A 925 29.17 27.00 -23.16
CA TYR A 925 28.03 26.51 -22.39
C TYR A 925 28.46 25.75 -21.14
N LYS A 926 27.51 25.57 -20.22
CA LYS A 926 27.67 24.83 -18.99
C LYS A 926 26.58 23.77 -18.89
N GLN A 927 26.95 22.55 -18.51
CA GLN A 927 25.97 21.55 -18.10
C GLN A 927 25.51 21.89 -16.68
N VAL A 928 24.22 22.20 -16.54
CA VAL A 928 23.55 22.45 -15.26
C VAL A 928 22.63 21.27 -14.96
N GLN A 929 22.82 20.65 -13.81
CA GLN A 929 21.90 19.64 -13.28
C GLN A 929 20.64 20.36 -12.77
N VAL A 930 19.52 20.13 -13.45
CA VAL A 930 18.20 20.61 -13.05
C VAL A 930 17.42 19.43 -12.50
N ALA A 931 16.98 19.51 -11.24
CA ALA A 931 16.12 18.49 -10.67
C ALA A 931 14.81 18.40 -11.48
N ARG A 932 14.39 17.17 -11.82
CA ARG A 932 13.10 16.92 -12.48
C ARG A 932 11.98 16.95 -11.44
N THR A 933 10.83 17.46 -11.85
CA THR A 933 9.57 17.39 -11.12
C THR A 933 8.58 16.50 -11.86
N LEU A 934 7.62 15.92 -11.15
CA LEU A 934 6.56 15.05 -11.70
C LEU A 934 5.24 15.80 -11.96
#